data_AF-A0A9F3W162-F1
#
_entry.id   AF-A0A9F3W162-F1
#
_cell.length_a   1.000
_cell.length_b   1.000
_cell.length_c   1.000
_cell.angle_alpha   90.00
_cell.angle_beta   90.00
_cell.angle_gamma   90.00
#
_symmetry.space_group_name_H-M   'P 1'
#
loop_
_entity.id
_entity.type
_entity.pdbx_description
1 polymer ?
#
loop_
_entity_poly.entity_id
_entity_poly.type
_entity_poly.pdbx_seq_one_letter_code
_entity_poly.pdbx_strand_id
1 'polypeptide(L)'
;MELNKIPPVRAFLLSCMLLGGRKTTDIPLEGYLLTPIQRICKYPLLLKELAKRTPTKHPDYQAVLNALQAMKTVCTNINETKRQMEKLEALEQLQSHIEGWEGSNLTDISTQLLLQGNLLKISAGNIQERTFFLFDNLLVYCKRKSRVAGKKTSKRTKSINGSLYIFRGRINTEVMEVENVEDGTADYHSNGYTVTNGWKIHNTAKNKWFVCMAKTAEDKQKWLDAIIKEREQRESLKLGMERDAYAMIAEKGEKLYHMMMNKKVNLIKDRRRKLSTVPKCFLGNEFVSWLKEIGEISKPEEGVNLGQALLENGIIHHVSDKHHFKNEQVMYRFRYDDGTYKPRSELEDIMSKGVRLYCRLHSLYTPVIKDRDYHLKTYKSVIPANKLVDWLIAQGDCQTREEAVALGVGLCNNGFMHHVLEKSEFRDESQYFRFHADEEMEGTNSKSKPLRNDFKLVENILAKSLLVLPEEDDYGFDIEEKNKAIVVKSVRRGSHAEMAGLQVGRKIYSMNEDLVFLRSFQEVETILNQSFCSRRPLRLLVAIKSKEIIKIPDCNEKLCFQIWGAAPPYVHAVGRGSEAAAVGLHPGQCVLKVNGNNVMNENYTEVLDHFSSYRNRQQEFLGLYQWVYRTHEDAEEERARQAASNSYLNGSHSEMHKGNLSIEENSDLDPLNDSQQEEGLSLQTFDSPLIIREDTHLISLTVDNVYLEHAVVYEYVSTAGIKCFVLEKIIEPKGSFNLTAKILEAFATDDSNFVRNCKRLMSLSNAVVTMPQYEFRQICDTKLESISRRIASYQEFADELKMKVSPSFKRATTELHPLCSMDFCPTNCHINLMEVSYPKNTTSTGRSFSIRIGRKPSIIGLDPEQGSLNPVSYTQHCITTMAAPSWRCLTPESGDLSPHGQYDGYYGQENGGTAQEDRGLAFLLKQEDREIQDSYLQLFNKLDVAVKEVKQYVLQIHKLLSTITEPTGDELCEPPSTEEIPSTSLVADESDIDKAEHGIKKVCFKVSEEDQEDSGHDTISFRDSY
;
A
#
# COMPACT_ATOMS: atom_id res chain seq x y z
N MET A 1 -38.48 1.34 -15.92
CA MET A 1 -38.75 0.99 -17.34
C MET A 1 -39.43 -0.37 -17.54
N GLU A 2 -38.75 -1.54 -17.57
CA GLU A 2 -39.43 -2.81 -17.94
C GLU A 2 -40.65 -3.15 -17.05
N LEU A 3 -40.55 -2.95 -15.73
CA LEU A 3 -41.66 -3.10 -14.80
C LEU A 3 -42.88 -2.21 -15.12
N ASN A 4 -42.66 -1.02 -15.72
CA ASN A 4 -43.73 -0.12 -16.15
C ASN A 4 -44.45 -0.60 -17.43
N LYS A 5 -44.01 -1.70 -18.06
CA LYS A 5 -44.79 -2.40 -19.10
C LYS A 5 -45.83 -3.35 -18.53
N ILE A 6 -45.72 -3.73 -17.24
CA ILE A 6 -46.65 -4.63 -16.55
C ILE A 6 -47.78 -3.77 -15.97
N PRO A 7 -49.03 -3.85 -16.47
CA PRO A 7 -50.09 -2.90 -16.10
C PRO A 7 -50.38 -2.79 -14.58
N PRO A 8 -50.55 -3.88 -13.80
CA PRO A 8 -50.79 -3.77 -12.36
C PRO A 8 -49.60 -3.21 -11.59
N VAL A 9 -48.35 -3.51 -11.99
CA VAL A 9 -47.14 -2.95 -11.35
C VAL A 9 -47.04 -1.45 -11.62
N ARG A 10 -47.31 -1.00 -12.85
CA ARG A 10 -47.39 0.43 -13.17
C ARG A 10 -48.49 1.14 -12.36
N ALA A 11 -49.66 0.53 -12.23
CA ALA A 11 -50.75 1.09 -11.43
C ALA A 11 -50.39 1.19 -9.94
N PHE A 12 -49.78 0.13 -9.38
CA PHE A 12 -49.27 0.12 -8.01
C PHE A 12 -48.22 1.21 -7.77
N LEU A 13 -47.20 1.33 -8.62
CA LEU A 13 -46.16 2.36 -8.48
C LEU A 13 -46.73 3.79 -8.57
N LEU A 14 -47.70 4.03 -9.45
CA LEU A 14 -48.41 5.32 -9.51
C LEU A 14 -49.29 5.57 -8.28
N SER A 15 -49.93 4.53 -7.74
CA SER A 15 -50.69 4.61 -6.47
C SER A 15 -49.79 4.96 -5.28
N CYS A 16 -48.62 4.31 -5.16
CA CYS A 16 -47.63 4.64 -4.13
C CYS A 16 -47.12 6.09 -4.24
N MET A 17 -46.94 6.62 -5.45
CA MET A 17 -46.58 8.03 -5.67
C MET A 17 -47.71 8.97 -5.21
N LEU A 18 -48.96 8.68 -5.58
CA LEU A 18 -50.15 9.45 -5.19
C LEU A 18 -50.37 9.45 -3.67
N LEU A 19 -50.32 8.27 -3.03
CA LEU A 19 -50.41 8.12 -1.57
C LEU A 19 -49.23 8.79 -0.85
N GLY A 20 -48.05 8.81 -1.48
CA GLY A 20 -46.88 9.59 -1.04
C GLY A 20 -46.98 11.11 -1.27
N GLY A 21 -48.16 11.62 -1.63
CA GLY A 21 -48.44 13.05 -1.80
C GLY A 21 -47.90 13.66 -3.11
N ARG A 22 -47.56 12.85 -4.10
CA ARG A 22 -47.10 13.31 -5.44
C ARG A 22 -48.23 13.31 -6.45
N LYS A 23 -48.34 14.38 -7.22
CA LYS A 23 -49.31 14.49 -8.31
C LYS A 23 -48.82 13.70 -9.52
N THR A 24 -49.74 13.25 -10.38
CA THR A 24 -49.41 12.60 -11.66
C THR A 24 -48.70 13.53 -12.66
N THR A 25 -48.60 14.82 -12.36
CA THR A 25 -47.84 15.85 -13.08
C THR A 25 -46.42 16.05 -12.54
N ASP A 26 -46.06 15.44 -11.41
CA ASP A 26 -44.74 15.60 -10.79
C ASP A 26 -43.68 14.75 -11.51
N ILE A 27 -42.42 14.88 -11.07
CA ILE A 27 -41.28 14.10 -11.60
C ILE A 27 -41.60 12.59 -11.49
N PRO A 28 -41.38 11.78 -12.55
CA PRO A 28 -41.64 10.33 -12.48
C PRO A 28 -40.72 9.63 -11.48
N LEU A 29 -41.11 8.44 -11.02
CA LEU A 29 -40.33 7.67 -10.03
C LEU A 29 -38.87 7.45 -10.45
N GLU A 30 -38.60 7.15 -11.72
CA GLU A 30 -37.22 7.09 -12.26
C GLU A 30 -36.40 8.37 -12.02
N GLY A 31 -37.04 9.56 -12.06
CA GLY A 31 -36.39 10.84 -11.78
C GLY A 31 -36.07 11.02 -10.29
N TYR A 32 -36.97 10.61 -9.39
CA TYR A 32 -36.72 10.60 -7.95
C TYR A 32 -35.59 9.64 -7.56
N LEU A 33 -35.56 8.43 -8.15
CA LEU A 33 -34.49 7.45 -7.95
C LEU A 33 -33.12 7.92 -8.47
N LEU A 34 -33.09 8.85 -9.44
CA LEU A 34 -31.86 9.45 -9.95
C LEU A 34 -31.32 10.59 -9.04
N THR A 35 -32.14 11.13 -8.12
CA THR A 35 -31.73 12.26 -7.27
C THR A 35 -30.49 12.05 -6.39
N PRO A 36 -30.16 10.85 -5.84
CA PRO A 36 -28.93 10.67 -5.06
C PRO A 36 -27.67 10.83 -5.92
N ILE A 37 -27.69 10.29 -7.14
CA ILE A 37 -26.59 10.38 -8.12
C ILE A 37 -26.41 11.83 -8.58
N GLN A 38 -27.51 12.55 -8.82
CA GLN A 38 -27.45 13.98 -9.10
C GLN A 38 -26.90 14.76 -7.91
N ARG A 39 -27.42 14.51 -6.69
CA ARG A 39 -27.10 15.25 -5.47
C ARG A 39 -25.65 15.08 -5.04
N ILE A 40 -25.09 13.87 -5.11
CA ILE A 40 -23.67 13.66 -4.77
C ILE A 40 -22.76 14.47 -5.71
N CYS A 41 -23.08 14.47 -7.01
CA CYS A 41 -22.37 15.27 -8.02
C CYS A 41 -22.65 16.78 -7.94
N LYS A 42 -23.72 17.22 -7.25
CA LYS A 42 -23.93 18.65 -6.96
C LYS A 42 -23.01 19.16 -5.85
N TYR A 43 -22.56 18.34 -4.90
CA TYR A 43 -21.73 18.86 -3.80
C TYR A 43 -20.41 19.50 -4.28
N PRO A 44 -19.61 18.92 -5.19
CA PRO A 44 -18.45 19.62 -5.74
C PRO A 44 -18.77 20.91 -6.49
N LEU A 45 -19.97 21.04 -7.09
CA LEU A 45 -20.39 22.27 -7.79
C LEU A 45 -20.82 23.35 -6.79
N LEU A 46 -21.60 22.97 -5.78
CA LEU A 46 -22.05 23.85 -4.70
C LEU A 46 -20.85 24.32 -3.85
N LEU A 47 -19.92 23.41 -3.50
CA LEU A 47 -18.71 23.75 -2.77
C LEU A 47 -17.71 24.54 -3.63
N LYS A 48 -17.71 24.40 -4.96
CA LYS A 48 -16.89 25.25 -5.86
C LYS A 48 -17.44 26.68 -5.93
N GLU A 49 -18.74 26.88 -6.08
CA GLU A 49 -19.31 28.23 -6.06
C GLU A 49 -19.29 28.81 -4.63
N LEU A 50 -19.47 28.00 -3.57
CA LEU A 50 -19.24 28.44 -2.19
C LEU A 50 -17.79 28.87 -1.98
N ALA A 51 -16.78 28.10 -2.39
CA ALA A 51 -15.37 28.51 -2.34
C ALA A 51 -15.06 29.79 -3.13
N LYS A 52 -15.92 30.17 -4.09
CA LYS A 52 -15.81 31.42 -4.86
C LYS A 52 -16.56 32.61 -4.20
N ARG A 53 -17.51 32.35 -3.31
CA ARG A 53 -18.29 33.37 -2.58
C ARG A 53 -17.86 33.55 -1.13
N THR A 54 -17.29 32.52 -0.53
CA THR A 54 -16.48 32.56 0.69
C THR A 54 -15.14 33.21 0.31
N PRO A 55 -14.84 34.46 0.72
CA PRO A 55 -13.53 35.04 0.47
C PRO A 55 -12.46 34.19 1.14
N THR A 56 -11.21 34.25 0.66
CA THR A 56 -10.05 33.62 1.35
C THR A 56 -10.09 33.89 2.85
N LYS A 57 -10.47 35.12 3.18
CA LYS A 57 -10.57 35.79 4.48
C LYS A 57 -11.52 35.19 5.50
N HIS A 58 -12.50 34.41 5.04
CA HIS A 58 -13.53 33.85 5.90
C HIS A 58 -13.05 32.53 6.55
N PRO A 59 -13.33 32.26 7.84
CA PRO A 59 -12.80 31.09 8.54
C PRO A 59 -13.21 29.75 7.89
N ASP A 60 -14.35 29.72 7.20
CA ASP A 60 -14.83 28.55 6.46
C ASP A 60 -14.08 28.30 5.12
N TYR A 61 -13.16 29.18 4.67
CA TYR A 61 -12.55 29.07 3.34
C TYR A 61 -11.74 27.77 3.16
N GLN A 62 -10.81 27.48 4.07
CA GLN A 62 -10.02 26.25 4.00
C GLN A 62 -10.86 25.01 4.28
N ALA A 63 -11.90 25.11 5.13
CA ALA A 63 -12.86 24.03 5.37
C ALA A 63 -13.67 23.70 4.10
N VAL A 64 -14.16 24.71 3.38
CA VAL A 64 -14.88 24.54 2.10
C VAL A 64 -13.95 24.05 0.98
N LEU A 65 -12.68 24.47 0.93
CA LEU A 65 -11.69 23.89 0.01
C LEU A 65 -11.41 22.41 0.32
N ASN A 66 -11.22 22.05 1.59
CA ASN A 66 -11.01 20.67 2.01
C ASN A 66 -12.24 19.81 1.70
N ALA A 67 -13.45 20.31 1.99
CA ALA A 67 -14.71 19.67 1.63
C ALA A 67 -14.87 19.54 0.11
N LEU A 68 -14.47 20.55 -0.68
CA LEU A 68 -14.51 20.50 -2.14
C LEU A 68 -13.59 19.40 -2.69
N GLN A 69 -12.37 19.25 -2.16
CA GLN A 69 -11.47 18.16 -2.58
C GLN A 69 -11.98 16.80 -2.10
N ALA A 70 -12.42 16.68 -0.85
CA ALA A 70 -13.02 15.44 -0.32
C ALA A 70 -14.23 14.99 -1.17
N MET A 71 -15.14 15.91 -1.52
CA MET A 71 -16.30 15.58 -2.35
C MET A 71 -15.96 15.27 -3.81
N LYS A 72 -14.88 15.85 -4.39
CA LYS A 72 -14.35 15.39 -5.68
C LYS A 72 -13.80 13.96 -5.58
N THR A 73 -13.05 13.64 -4.52
CA THR A 73 -12.52 12.29 -4.28
C THR A 73 -13.66 11.28 -4.09
N VAL A 74 -14.70 11.62 -3.33
CA VAL A 74 -15.92 10.79 -3.19
C VAL A 74 -16.59 10.55 -4.55
N CYS A 75 -16.76 11.59 -5.38
CA CYS A 75 -17.33 11.44 -6.72
C CYS A 75 -16.44 10.58 -7.64
N THR A 76 -15.12 10.72 -7.53
CA THR A 76 -14.14 9.92 -8.30
C THR A 76 -14.17 8.45 -7.88
N ASN A 77 -14.19 8.17 -6.57
CA ASN A 77 -14.26 6.82 -6.04
C ASN A 77 -15.58 6.14 -6.45
N ILE A 78 -16.73 6.82 -6.32
CA ILE A 78 -18.03 6.29 -6.78
C ILE A 78 -18.00 6.01 -8.29
N ASN A 79 -17.38 6.89 -9.08
CA ASN A 79 -17.24 6.69 -10.52
C ASN A 79 -16.35 5.48 -10.86
N GLU A 80 -15.22 5.29 -10.18
CA GLU A 80 -14.32 4.16 -10.44
C GLU A 80 -14.88 2.83 -9.91
N THR A 81 -15.52 2.80 -8.74
CA THR A 81 -16.25 1.60 -8.27
C THR A 81 -17.37 1.23 -9.23
N LYS A 82 -18.13 2.21 -9.74
CA LYS A 82 -19.14 1.96 -10.79
C LYS A 82 -18.50 1.45 -12.08
N ARG A 83 -17.37 2.04 -12.51
CA ARG A 83 -16.62 1.58 -13.70
C ARG A 83 -16.09 0.16 -13.54
N GLN A 84 -15.66 -0.23 -12.34
CA GLN A 84 -15.23 -1.60 -12.03
C GLN A 84 -16.42 -2.57 -12.07
N MET A 85 -17.56 -2.21 -11.48
CA MET A 85 -18.79 -3.01 -11.56
C MET A 85 -19.27 -3.17 -13.01
N GLU A 86 -19.30 -2.08 -13.80
CA GLU A 86 -19.64 -2.11 -15.23
C GLU A 86 -18.67 -2.98 -16.05
N LYS A 87 -17.38 -3.01 -15.69
CA LYS A 87 -16.41 -3.93 -16.32
C LYS A 87 -16.73 -5.39 -16.01
N LEU A 88 -17.01 -5.74 -14.75
CA LEU A 88 -17.35 -7.10 -14.35
C LEU A 88 -18.69 -7.56 -14.98
N GLU A 89 -19.72 -6.70 -14.97
CA GLU A 89 -20.96 -6.95 -15.70
C GLU A 89 -20.72 -7.14 -17.21
N ALA A 90 -19.82 -6.35 -17.82
CA ALA A 90 -19.47 -6.51 -19.23
C ALA A 90 -18.71 -7.81 -19.51
N LEU A 91 -17.92 -8.35 -18.56
CA LEU A 91 -17.30 -9.68 -18.67
C LEU A 91 -18.36 -10.79 -18.62
N GLU A 92 -19.27 -10.76 -17.64
CA GLU A 92 -20.36 -11.74 -17.52
C GLU A 92 -21.28 -11.70 -18.76
N GLN A 93 -21.69 -10.50 -19.18
CA GLN A 93 -22.47 -10.32 -20.40
C GLN A 93 -21.72 -10.82 -21.63
N LEU A 94 -20.41 -10.55 -21.78
CA LEU A 94 -19.62 -11.06 -22.90
C LEU A 94 -19.55 -12.61 -22.89
N GLN A 95 -19.34 -13.21 -21.72
CA GLN A 95 -19.32 -14.67 -21.56
C GLN A 95 -20.69 -15.28 -21.95
N SER A 96 -21.81 -14.67 -21.55
CA SER A 96 -23.16 -15.14 -21.92
C SER A 96 -23.40 -15.15 -23.45
N HIS A 97 -22.70 -14.31 -24.21
CA HIS A 97 -22.76 -14.29 -25.67
C HIS A 97 -21.83 -15.31 -26.35
N ILE A 98 -21.02 -16.07 -25.59
CA ILE A 98 -20.10 -17.10 -26.08
C ILE A 98 -20.68 -18.49 -25.79
N GLU A 99 -21.19 -19.15 -26.83
CA GLU A 99 -21.69 -20.53 -26.76
C GLU A 99 -20.56 -21.55 -26.63
N GLY A 100 -20.74 -22.52 -25.74
CA GLY A 100 -19.78 -23.61 -25.52
C GLY A 100 -18.54 -23.20 -24.71
N TRP A 101 -18.71 -22.34 -23.71
CA TRP A 101 -17.64 -21.92 -22.81
C TRP A 101 -16.95 -23.10 -22.10
N GLU A 102 -15.61 -23.07 -21.99
CA GLU A 102 -14.79 -24.07 -21.31
C GLU A 102 -13.87 -23.42 -20.27
N GLY A 103 -13.81 -23.97 -19.05
CA GLY A 103 -13.00 -23.48 -17.92
C GLY A 103 -13.73 -22.48 -17.00
N SER A 104 -13.01 -21.86 -16.06
CA SER A 104 -13.54 -20.83 -15.13
C SER A 104 -14.22 -19.66 -15.84
N ASN A 105 -15.07 -18.91 -15.16
CA ASN A 105 -15.66 -17.70 -15.73
C ASN A 105 -14.61 -16.61 -15.93
N LEU A 106 -14.91 -15.62 -16.77
CA LEU A 106 -14.04 -14.44 -16.94
C LEU A 106 -13.87 -13.69 -15.62
N THR A 107 -14.95 -13.50 -14.86
CA THR A 107 -14.97 -12.83 -13.55
C THR A 107 -14.11 -13.49 -12.48
N ASP A 108 -13.78 -14.78 -12.64
CA ASP A 108 -13.03 -15.56 -11.64
C ASP A 108 -11.52 -15.32 -11.73
N ILE A 109 -11.03 -14.80 -12.88
CA ILE A 109 -9.59 -14.70 -13.20
C ILE A 109 -9.18 -13.41 -13.94
N SER A 110 -10.14 -12.62 -14.41
CA SER A 110 -9.94 -11.40 -15.18
C SER A 110 -10.84 -10.29 -14.65
N THR A 111 -10.31 -9.07 -14.56
CA THR A 111 -11.01 -7.87 -14.10
C THR A 111 -11.51 -7.00 -15.25
N GLN A 112 -10.95 -7.13 -16.46
CA GLN A 112 -11.30 -6.29 -17.61
C GLN A 112 -10.95 -6.88 -18.98
N LEU A 113 -11.78 -6.55 -19.97
CA LEU A 113 -11.42 -6.72 -21.39
C LEU A 113 -10.44 -5.61 -21.79
N LEU A 114 -9.23 -5.98 -22.20
CA LEU A 114 -8.17 -5.06 -22.65
C LEU A 114 -8.28 -4.74 -24.13
N LEU A 115 -8.55 -5.75 -24.98
CA LEU A 115 -8.71 -5.58 -26.42
C LEU A 115 -9.62 -6.65 -27.02
N GLN A 116 -10.42 -6.29 -28.02
CA GLN A 116 -11.15 -7.24 -28.88
C GLN A 116 -10.99 -6.88 -30.36
N GLY A 117 -11.04 -7.88 -31.24
CA GLY A 117 -10.90 -7.67 -32.68
C GLY A 117 -10.97 -8.95 -33.51
N ASN A 118 -11.14 -8.81 -34.82
CA ASN A 118 -11.11 -9.95 -35.75
C ASN A 118 -9.70 -10.09 -36.37
N LEU A 119 -9.14 -11.30 -36.32
CA LEU A 119 -7.85 -11.65 -36.90
C LEU A 119 -7.99 -12.93 -37.74
N LEU A 120 -7.10 -13.11 -38.72
CA LEU A 120 -6.96 -14.39 -39.42
C LEU A 120 -6.04 -15.30 -38.60
N LYS A 121 -6.57 -16.44 -38.15
CA LYS A 121 -5.79 -17.46 -37.44
C LYS A 121 -5.39 -18.58 -38.41
N ILE A 122 -4.10 -18.82 -38.60
CA ILE A 122 -3.57 -19.99 -39.30
C ILE A 122 -3.21 -21.07 -38.28
N SER A 123 -3.69 -22.29 -38.47
CA SER A 123 -3.22 -23.47 -37.73
C SER A 123 -3.54 -24.75 -38.48
N ALA A 124 -2.55 -25.66 -38.60
CA ALA A 124 -2.68 -26.96 -39.28
C ALA A 124 -3.35 -26.83 -40.66
N GLY A 125 -2.69 -26.11 -41.59
CA GLY A 125 -3.14 -25.90 -42.97
C GLY A 125 -4.32 -24.96 -43.17
N ASN A 126 -5.06 -24.60 -42.12
CA ASN A 126 -6.32 -23.87 -42.24
C ASN A 126 -6.17 -22.41 -41.78
N ILE A 127 -6.40 -21.46 -42.70
CA ILE A 127 -6.63 -20.04 -42.39
C ILE A 127 -8.11 -19.87 -41.99
N GLN A 128 -8.39 -19.28 -40.84
CA GLN A 128 -9.75 -19.13 -40.31
C GLN A 128 -9.91 -17.78 -39.58
N GLU A 129 -10.86 -16.93 -39.99
CA GLU A 129 -11.18 -15.70 -39.26
C GLU A 129 -11.71 -16.03 -37.86
N ARG A 130 -11.15 -15.38 -36.83
CA ARG A 130 -11.55 -15.52 -35.42
C ARG A 130 -11.69 -14.15 -34.79
N THR A 131 -12.68 -14.00 -33.91
CA THR A 131 -12.72 -12.86 -32.99
C THR A 131 -11.90 -13.25 -31.77
N PHE A 132 -10.86 -12.47 -31.48
CA PHE A 132 -10.02 -12.60 -30.30
C PHE A 132 -10.46 -11.57 -29.25
N PHE A 133 -10.30 -11.96 -27.98
CA PHE A 133 -10.57 -11.16 -26.79
C PHE A 133 -9.38 -11.34 -25.83
N LEU A 134 -8.64 -10.26 -25.60
CA LEU A 134 -7.56 -10.19 -24.61
C LEU A 134 -8.11 -9.55 -23.35
N PHE A 135 -7.95 -10.25 -22.23
CA PHE A 135 -8.24 -9.82 -20.87
C PHE A 135 -6.92 -9.81 -20.09
N ASP A 136 -6.93 -9.24 -18.89
CA ASP A 136 -5.90 -9.55 -17.90
C ASP A 136 -5.91 -11.05 -17.56
N ASN A 137 -4.72 -11.68 -17.54
CA ASN A 137 -4.49 -13.10 -17.32
C ASN A 137 -5.02 -14.07 -18.41
N LEU A 138 -5.75 -13.61 -19.44
CA LEU A 138 -6.41 -14.51 -20.40
C LEU A 138 -6.53 -13.98 -21.84
N LEU A 139 -6.16 -14.80 -22.83
CA LEU A 139 -6.54 -14.64 -24.23
C LEU A 139 -7.60 -15.70 -24.63
N VAL A 140 -8.74 -15.26 -25.16
CA VAL A 140 -9.81 -16.12 -25.70
C VAL A 140 -9.96 -15.88 -27.20
N TYR A 141 -10.29 -16.92 -27.96
CA TYR A 141 -10.69 -16.79 -29.37
C TYR A 141 -11.92 -17.60 -29.72
N CYS A 142 -12.77 -17.02 -30.55
CA CYS A 142 -14.10 -17.53 -30.90
C CYS A 142 -14.35 -17.48 -32.42
N LYS A 143 -15.27 -18.31 -32.90
CA LYS A 143 -15.88 -18.17 -34.23
C LYS A 143 -17.17 -17.36 -34.09
N ARG A 144 -17.27 -16.20 -34.76
CA ARG A 144 -18.53 -15.44 -34.86
C ARG A 144 -19.61 -16.27 -35.57
N LYS A 145 -20.85 -16.28 -35.05
CA LYS A 145 -21.99 -16.90 -35.74
C LYS A 145 -22.42 -16.04 -36.92
N SER A 146 -22.67 -16.67 -38.07
CA SER A 146 -23.23 -15.97 -39.22
C SER A 146 -24.74 -15.81 -39.05
N ARG A 147 -25.23 -14.56 -39.11
CA ARG A 147 -26.67 -14.24 -39.17
C ARG A 147 -27.15 -14.40 -40.62
N VAL A 148 -27.33 -15.64 -41.08
CA VAL A 148 -27.79 -15.94 -42.44
C VAL A 148 -29.21 -15.41 -42.67
N ALA A 149 -29.40 -14.63 -43.74
CA ALA A 149 -30.70 -14.10 -44.15
C ALA A 149 -31.44 -15.07 -45.10
N GLY A 150 -32.69 -15.40 -44.77
CA GLY A 150 -33.57 -16.30 -45.55
C GLY A 150 -33.38 -17.79 -45.21
N LYS A 151 -34.43 -18.60 -45.04
CA LYS A 151 -35.84 -18.50 -45.48
C LYS A 151 -36.82 -19.15 -44.48
N LYS A 152 -38.10 -18.74 -44.57
CA LYS A 152 -39.32 -19.42 -44.07
C LYS A 152 -39.45 -19.72 -42.56
N THR A 153 -39.94 -18.71 -41.84
CA THR A 153 -41.13 -18.78 -40.95
C THR A 153 -41.43 -20.07 -40.17
N SER A 154 -41.25 -20.01 -38.84
CA SER A 154 -42.22 -20.54 -37.87
C SER A 154 -42.33 -19.57 -36.68
N LYS A 155 -43.51 -19.50 -36.04
CA LYS A 155 -43.79 -18.53 -34.96
C LYS A 155 -43.27 -19.04 -33.61
N ARG A 156 -42.08 -18.61 -33.19
CA ARG A 156 -41.71 -18.58 -31.76
C ARG A 156 -40.73 -17.45 -31.45
N THR A 157 -40.80 -16.99 -30.21
CA THR A 157 -40.24 -15.77 -29.60
C THR A 157 -38.85 -15.35 -30.10
N LYS A 158 -38.70 -14.08 -30.50
CA LYS A 158 -37.38 -13.45 -30.67
C LYS A 158 -36.73 -13.30 -29.28
N SER A 159 -35.82 -14.20 -28.91
CA SER A 159 -34.84 -13.87 -27.87
C SER A 159 -33.94 -12.75 -28.37
N ILE A 160 -33.81 -11.68 -27.60
CA ILE A 160 -32.84 -10.61 -27.86
C ILE A 160 -31.42 -11.06 -27.43
N ASN A 161 -31.34 -11.97 -26.47
CA ASN A 161 -30.11 -12.49 -25.87
C ASN A 161 -29.67 -13.78 -26.59
N GLY A 162 -29.39 -13.68 -27.90
CA GLY A 162 -28.87 -14.80 -28.70
C GLY A 162 -27.33 -14.83 -28.70
N SER A 163 -26.73 -15.99 -28.41
CA SER A 163 -25.27 -16.15 -28.45
C SER A 163 -24.69 -15.73 -29.81
N LEU A 164 -23.68 -14.86 -29.80
CA LEU A 164 -23.09 -14.23 -30.98
C LEU A 164 -21.81 -14.94 -31.45
N TYR A 165 -21.17 -15.64 -30.52
CA TYR A 165 -19.88 -16.28 -30.67
C TYR A 165 -19.98 -17.76 -30.29
N ILE A 166 -19.16 -18.59 -30.92
CA ILE A 166 -18.92 -19.99 -30.52
C ILE A 166 -17.48 -20.06 -30.03
N PHE A 167 -17.28 -20.56 -28.83
CA PHE A 167 -15.96 -20.75 -28.22
C PHE A 167 -15.05 -21.60 -29.13
N ARG A 168 -13.75 -21.28 -29.16
CA ARG A 168 -12.74 -22.07 -29.91
C ARG A 168 -11.43 -22.31 -29.17
N GLY A 169 -11.19 -21.59 -28.08
CA GLY A 169 -10.08 -21.85 -27.17
C GLY A 169 -9.76 -20.65 -26.28
N ARG A 170 -9.08 -20.94 -25.18
CA ARG A 170 -8.51 -19.97 -24.25
C ARG A 170 -7.07 -20.33 -23.90
N ILE A 171 -6.29 -19.32 -23.52
CA ILE A 171 -4.87 -19.40 -23.16
C ILE A 171 -4.67 -18.47 -21.96
N ASN A 172 -4.11 -18.95 -20.85
CA ASN A 172 -3.61 -18.06 -19.79
C ASN A 172 -2.36 -17.34 -20.34
N THR A 173 -2.32 -16.01 -20.21
CA THR A 173 -1.28 -15.15 -20.80
C THR A 173 0.12 -15.37 -20.21
N GLU A 174 0.23 -15.95 -19.02
CA GLU A 174 1.50 -16.40 -18.43
C GLU A 174 2.15 -17.54 -19.23
N VAL A 175 1.35 -18.49 -19.71
CA VAL A 175 1.80 -19.61 -20.57
C VAL A 175 1.63 -19.29 -22.07
N MET A 176 1.68 -18.01 -22.40
CA MET A 176 1.55 -17.48 -23.76
C MET A 176 2.79 -16.69 -24.16
N GLU A 177 3.52 -17.20 -25.15
CA GLU A 177 4.62 -16.48 -25.80
C GLU A 177 4.14 -15.90 -27.14
N VAL A 178 4.75 -14.79 -27.57
CA VAL A 178 4.42 -14.09 -28.81
C VAL A 178 5.69 -13.80 -29.58
N GLU A 179 5.74 -14.24 -30.84
CA GLU A 179 6.89 -14.05 -31.75
C GLU A 179 6.44 -13.14 -32.90
N ASN A 180 7.08 -11.98 -33.08
CA ASN A 180 6.81 -11.13 -34.24
C ASN A 180 7.30 -11.81 -35.52
N VAL A 181 6.45 -11.86 -36.54
CA VAL A 181 6.81 -12.37 -37.88
C VAL A 181 7.05 -11.17 -38.81
N GLU A 182 8.09 -11.25 -39.64
CA GLU A 182 8.38 -10.24 -40.67
C GLU A 182 7.54 -10.48 -41.92
N ASP A 183 7.10 -9.41 -42.57
CA ASP A 183 6.17 -9.51 -43.69
C ASP A 183 6.86 -10.11 -44.92
N GLY A 184 6.20 -11.08 -45.56
CA GLY A 184 6.79 -11.94 -46.60
C GLY A 184 7.21 -13.34 -46.09
N THR A 185 7.34 -13.53 -44.78
CA THR A 185 7.72 -14.85 -44.21
C THR A 185 6.69 -15.93 -44.53
N ALA A 186 7.15 -17.10 -44.94
CA ALA A 186 6.33 -18.31 -45.07
C ALA A 186 7.08 -19.51 -44.44
N ASP A 187 6.57 -19.99 -43.29
CA ASP A 187 7.13 -21.10 -42.51
C ASP A 187 6.14 -22.26 -42.32
N TYR A 188 6.56 -23.30 -41.59
CA TYR A 188 5.71 -24.45 -41.24
C TYR A 188 4.42 -24.06 -40.49
N HIS A 189 4.48 -23.07 -39.58
CA HIS A 189 3.33 -22.64 -38.78
C HIS A 189 2.30 -21.85 -39.60
N SER A 190 2.78 -21.08 -40.58
CA SER A 190 1.97 -20.44 -41.62
C SER A 190 1.50 -21.42 -42.70
N ASN A 191 1.98 -22.68 -42.70
CA ASN A 191 1.72 -23.68 -43.74
C ASN A 191 2.09 -23.17 -45.15
N GLY A 192 3.21 -22.46 -45.27
CA GLY A 192 3.67 -21.90 -46.55
C GLY A 192 2.84 -20.72 -47.09
N TYR A 193 1.82 -20.24 -46.37
CA TYR A 193 1.14 -18.99 -46.71
C TYR A 193 2.02 -17.79 -46.34
N THR A 194 2.18 -16.84 -47.26
CA THR A 194 2.89 -15.58 -47.01
C THR A 194 2.21 -14.80 -45.89
N VAL A 195 2.93 -14.57 -44.79
CA VAL A 195 2.46 -13.79 -43.65
C VAL A 195 2.70 -12.30 -43.91
N THR A 196 1.67 -11.49 -43.69
CA THR A 196 1.74 -10.01 -43.74
C THR A 196 0.95 -9.45 -42.56
N ASN A 197 1.44 -8.40 -41.90
CA ASN A 197 0.85 -7.85 -40.68
C ASN A 197 0.60 -8.93 -39.60
N GLY A 198 1.50 -9.92 -39.51
CA GLY A 198 1.32 -11.10 -38.65
C GLY A 198 2.32 -11.27 -37.51
N TRP A 199 1.96 -12.16 -36.58
CA TRP A 199 2.76 -12.63 -35.45
C TRP A 199 2.32 -14.06 -35.09
N LYS A 200 3.18 -14.84 -34.45
CA LYS A 200 2.81 -16.14 -33.88
C LYS A 200 2.40 -15.99 -32.42
N ILE A 201 1.52 -16.87 -31.98
CA ILE A 201 1.23 -17.11 -30.57
C ILE A 201 1.56 -18.57 -30.27
N HIS A 202 2.38 -18.78 -29.24
CA HIS A 202 2.75 -20.08 -28.72
C HIS A 202 2.09 -20.29 -27.35
N ASN A 203 1.31 -21.37 -27.23
CA ASN A 203 0.81 -21.87 -25.96
C ASN A 203 1.81 -22.92 -25.45
N THR A 204 2.67 -22.54 -24.50
CA THR A 204 3.75 -23.39 -23.99
C THR A 204 3.18 -24.62 -23.27
N ALA A 205 2.15 -24.43 -22.44
CA ALA A 205 1.46 -25.47 -21.67
C ALA A 205 0.79 -26.56 -22.54
N LYS A 206 0.55 -26.30 -23.83
CA LYS A 206 0.01 -27.28 -24.79
C LYS A 206 0.98 -27.57 -25.95
N ASN A 207 2.18 -27.01 -25.93
CA ASN A 207 3.18 -26.98 -27.01
C ASN A 207 2.52 -26.77 -28.40
N LYS A 208 1.76 -25.67 -28.52
CA LYS A 208 0.94 -25.41 -29.72
C LYS A 208 1.09 -23.98 -30.23
N TRP A 209 1.50 -23.90 -31.48
CA TRP A 209 1.71 -22.68 -32.24
C TRP A 209 0.52 -22.36 -33.16
N PHE A 210 0.26 -21.09 -33.39
CA PHE A 210 -0.58 -20.61 -34.48
C PHE A 210 -0.17 -19.19 -34.91
N VAL A 211 -0.38 -18.86 -36.17
CA VAL A 211 -0.14 -17.50 -36.70
C VAL A 211 -1.42 -16.69 -36.59
N CYS A 212 -1.30 -15.45 -36.13
CA CYS A 212 -2.31 -14.41 -36.25
C CYS A 212 -1.87 -13.42 -37.34
N MET A 213 -2.81 -12.99 -38.18
CA MET A 213 -2.59 -11.88 -39.12
C MET A 213 -3.69 -10.83 -38.94
N ALA A 214 -3.27 -9.58 -38.85
CA ALA A 214 -4.15 -8.42 -38.83
C ALA A 214 -4.37 -7.88 -40.26
N LYS A 215 -5.33 -6.95 -40.41
CA LYS A 215 -5.59 -6.31 -41.72
C LYS A 215 -4.60 -5.19 -42.04
N THR A 216 -4.08 -4.52 -41.00
CA THR A 216 -3.20 -3.37 -41.12
C THR A 216 -2.00 -3.49 -40.18
N ALA A 217 -0.94 -2.72 -40.45
CA ALA A 217 0.21 -2.61 -39.56
C ALA A 217 -0.14 -1.94 -38.22
N GLU A 218 -1.13 -1.05 -38.23
CA GLU A 218 -1.68 -0.39 -37.04
C GLU A 218 -2.45 -1.38 -36.15
N ASP A 219 -3.27 -2.26 -36.73
CA ASP A 219 -3.90 -3.35 -35.97
C ASP A 219 -2.84 -4.28 -35.35
N LYS A 220 -1.77 -4.62 -36.09
CA LYS A 220 -0.62 -5.40 -35.55
C LYS A 220 0.10 -4.66 -34.42
N GLN A 221 0.30 -3.34 -34.52
CA GLN A 221 0.80 -2.49 -33.44
C GLN A 221 -0.10 -2.60 -32.21
N LYS A 222 -1.38 -2.29 -32.37
CA LYS A 222 -2.39 -2.28 -31.30
C LYS A 222 -2.52 -3.62 -30.57
N TRP A 223 -2.42 -4.74 -31.28
CA TRP A 223 -2.43 -6.08 -30.67
C TRP A 223 -1.14 -6.41 -29.92
N LEU A 224 0.03 -6.10 -30.46
CA LEU A 224 1.30 -6.35 -29.78
C LEU A 224 1.42 -5.48 -28.51
N ASP A 225 1.09 -4.20 -28.60
CA ASP A 225 1.18 -3.26 -27.47
C ASP A 225 0.19 -3.62 -26.36
N ALA A 226 -1.02 -4.10 -26.71
CA ALA A 226 -1.99 -4.56 -25.72
C ALA A 226 -1.51 -5.83 -24.98
N ILE A 227 -0.81 -6.74 -25.66
CA ILE A 227 -0.24 -7.95 -25.04
C ILE A 227 0.98 -7.60 -24.17
N ILE A 228 1.83 -6.66 -24.61
CA ILE A 228 2.96 -6.16 -23.80
C ILE A 228 2.42 -5.48 -22.54
N LYS A 229 1.40 -4.61 -22.67
CA LYS A 229 0.78 -3.92 -21.53
C LYS A 229 0.11 -4.89 -20.54
N GLU A 230 -0.59 -5.92 -21.03
CA GLU A 230 -1.14 -6.99 -20.19
C GLU A 230 -0.03 -7.65 -19.36
N ARG A 231 1.06 -8.03 -20.03
CA ARG A 231 2.22 -8.68 -19.44
C ARG A 231 2.88 -7.81 -18.37
N GLU A 232 3.19 -6.55 -18.69
CA GLU A 232 3.82 -5.59 -17.77
C GLU A 232 2.95 -5.35 -16.53
N GLN A 233 1.63 -5.15 -16.70
CA GLN A 233 0.72 -4.94 -15.59
C GLN A 233 0.64 -6.18 -14.68
N ARG A 234 0.50 -7.38 -15.27
CA ARG A 234 0.48 -8.65 -14.53
C ARG A 234 1.79 -8.94 -13.80
N GLU A 235 2.94 -8.65 -14.42
CA GLU A 235 4.27 -8.89 -13.82
C GLU A 235 4.61 -7.88 -12.72
N SER A 236 4.15 -6.63 -12.84
CA SER A 236 4.25 -5.65 -11.75
C SER A 236 3.47 -6.04 -10.50
N LEU A 237 2.34 -6.75 -10.67
CA LEU A 237 1.52 -7.27 -9.57
C LEU A 237 2.10 -8.55 -8.95
N LYS A 238 2.61 -9.49 -9.76
CA LYS A 238 3.22 -10.75 -9.29
C LYS A 238 4.34 -10.52 -8.28
N LEU A 239 5.20 -9.52 -8.52
CA LEU A 239 6.40 -9.25 -7.72
C LEU A 239 6.12 -8.98 -6.23
N GLY A 240 4.91 -8.49 -5.89
CA GLY A 240 4.49 -8.19 -4.53
C GLY A 240 3.70 -9.29 -3.80
N MET A 241 3.34 -10.40 -4.47
CA MET A 241 2.45 -11.42 -3.87
C MET A 241 2.96 -12.87 -4.00
N GLU A 242 3.79 -13.19 -5.00
CA GLU A 242 4.16 -14.59 -5.29
C GLU A 242 5.19 -15.21 -4.34
N ARG A 243 5.91 -14.41 -3.55
CA ARG A 243 6.93 -14.94 -2.62
C ARG A 243 6.30 -15.69 -1.45
N ASP A 244 5.22 -15.15 -0.89
CA ASP A 244 4.63 -15.67 0.34
C ASP A 244 3.56 -16.74 0.03
N ALA A 245 2.71 -16.50 -0.98
CA ALA A 245 1.65 -17.42 -1.36
C ALA A 245 2.18 -18.79 -1.84
N TYR A 246 3.22 -18.81 -2.69
CA TYR A 246 3.82 -20.07 -3.15
C TYR A 246 4.48 -20.84 -1.99
N ALA A 247 5.16 -20.14 -1.08
CA ALA A 247 5.80 -20.76 0.07
C ALA A 247 4.77 -21.45 0.98
N MET A 248 3.67 -20.76 1.32
CA MET A 248 2.60 -21.32 2.14
C MET A 248 1.90 -22.53 1.48
N ILE A 249 1.65 -22.47 0.16
CA ILE A 249 0.98 -23.57 -0.57
C ILE A 249 1.92 -24.78 -0.71
N ALA A 250 3.21 -24.57 -0.98
CA ALA A 250 4.20 -25.63 -1.05
C ALA A 250 4.38 -26.33 0.31
N GLU A 251 4.59 -25.57 1.38
CA GLU A 251 4.75 -26.09 2.74
C GLU A 251 3.50 -26.86 3.22
N LYS A 252 2.30 -26.33 2.93
CA LYS A 252 1.05 -27.04 3.26
C LYS A 252 0.85 -28.29 2.41
N GLY A 253 1.18 -28.25 1.12
CA GLY A 253 1.15 -29.42 0.24
C GLY A 253 2.10 -30.53 0.67
N GLU A 254 3.29 -30.17 1.14
CA GLU A 254 4.28 -31.10 1.70
C GLU A 254 3.78 -31.73 3.00
N LYS A 255 3.28 -30.94 3.96
CA LYS A 255 2.70 -31.45 5.21
C LYS A 255 1.58 -32.46 4.97
N LEU A 256 0.66 -32.15 4.05
CA LEU A 256 -0.46 -33.04 3.70
C LEU A 256 0.01 -34.37 3.08
N TYR A 257 1.04 -34.35 2.22
CA TYR A 257 1.59 -35.57 1.62
C TYR A 257 2.10 -36.57 2.68
N HIS A 258 2.85 -36.09 3.67
CA HIS A 258 3.36 -36.95 4.75
C HIS A 258 2.26 -37.48 5.67
N MET A 259 1.23 -36.66 5.94
CA MET A 259 0.04 -37.10 6.68
C MET A 259 -0.75 -38.18 5.92
N MET A 260 -0.89 -38.07 4.60
CA MET A 260 -1.58 -39.06 3.75
C MET A 260 -0.79 -40.38 3.59
N MET A 261 0.54 -40.32 3.64
CA MET A 261 1.45 -41.47 3.61
C MET A 261 1.55 -42.22 4.96
N ASN A 262 1.07 -41.63 6.05
CA ASN A 262 1.12 -42.28 7.37
C ASN A 262 0.31 -43.60 7.37
N LYS A 263 0.89 -44.67 7.92
CA LYS A 263 0.35 -46.04 7.90
C LYS A 263 -1.06 -46.18 8.49
N LYS A 264 -1.50 -45.26 9.36
CA LYS A 264 -2.87 -45.22 9.91
C LYS A 264 -3.92 -44.65 8.95
N VAL A 265 -3.50 -43.84 7.97
CA VAL A 265 -4.38 -43.08 7.05
C VAL A 265 -4.38 -43.71 5.66
N ASN A 266 -3.18 -43.87 5.07
CA ASN A 266 -2.97 -44.65 3.85
C ASN A 266 -3.94 -44.26 2.69
N LEU A 267 -4.08 -42.97 2.38
CA LEU A 267 -4.95 -42.53 1.27
C LEU A 267 -4.29 -42.80 -0.10
N ILE A 268 -2.97 -42.70 -0.15
CA ILE A 268 -2.17 -42.90 -1.37
C ILE A 268 -1.93 -44.40 -1.58
N LYS A 269 -2.52 -44.96 -2.64
CA LYS A 269 -2.57 -46.40 -2.92
C LYS A 269 -2.56 -46.67 -4.42
N ASP A 270 -2.08 -47.86 -4.80
CA ASP A 270 -2.20 -48.40 -6.15
C ASP A 270 -3.67 -48.76 -6.44
N ARG A 271 -4.24 -48.26 -7.55
CA ARG A 271 -5.63 -48.54 -7.96
C ARG A 271 -5.68 -49.03 -9.41
N ARG A 272 -6.47 -50.08 -9.69
CA ARG A 272 -6.65 -50.64 -11.04
C ARG A 272 -7.81 -49.97 -11.78
N ARG A 273 -7.60 -49.59 -13.04
CA ARG A 273 -8.63 -49.05 -13.95
C ARG A 273 -8.40 -49.54 -15.37
N LYS A 274 -9.44 -50.13 -15.99
CA LYS A 274 -9.44 -50.63 -17.38
C LYS A 274 -8.14 -51.37 -17.78
N LEU A 275 -7.90 -52.51 -17.14
CA LEU A 275 -6.72 -53.39 -17.33
C LEU A 275 -5.35 -52.79 -16.94
N SER A 276 -5.24 -51.49 -16.65
CA SER A 276 -4.02 -50.86 -16.12
C SER A 276 -4.04 -50.74 -14.60
N THR A 277 -2.87 -50.82 -13.95
CA THR A 277 -2.66 -50.39 -12.56
C THR A 277 -2.08 -48.98 -12.56
N VAL A 278 -2.68 -48.06 -11.81
CA VAL A 278 -2.12 -46.74 -11.54
C VAL A 278 -1.45 -46.79 -10.17
N PRO A 279 -0.11 -46.69 -10.08
CA PRO A 279 0.58 -46.72 -8.80
C PRO A 279 0.45 -45.40 -8.04
N LYS A 280 0.47 -45.47 -6.71
CA LYS A 280 0.53 -44.32 -5.78
C LYS A 280 -0.39 -43.15 -6.15
N CYS A 281 -1.69 -43.41 -6.29
CA CYS A 281 -2.70 -42.38 -6.54
C CYS A 281 -3.60 -42.15 -5.33
N PHE A 282 -4.47 -41.14 -5.37
CA PHE A 282 -5.58 -40.93 -4.43
C PHE A 282 -6.82 -40.43 -5.19
N LEU A 283 -8.02 -40.61 -4.64
CA LEU A 283 -9.24 -40.04 -5.23
C LEU A 283 -9.54 -38.65 -4.67
N GLY A 284 -10.00 -37.73 -5.53
CA GLY A 284 -10.33 -36.37 -5.13
C GLY A 284 -11.42 -36.28 -4.06
N ASN A 285 -12.42 -37.16 -4.11
CA ASN A 285 -13.45 -37.24 -3.07
C ASN A 285 -12.95 -37.85 -1.75
N GLU A 286 -12.01 -38.80 -1.79
CA GLU A 286 -11.38 -39.35 -0.58
C GLU A 286 -10.55 -38.26 0.13
N PHE A 287 -9.79 -37.47 -0.64
CA PHE A 287 -9.00 -36.35 -0.13
C PHE A 287 -9.85 -35.27 0.53
N VAL A 288 -10.94 -34.83 -0.13
CA VAL A 288 -11.85 -33.82 0.46
C VAL A 288 -12.58 -34.34 1.69
N SER A 289 -12.96 -35.62 1.72
CA SER A 289 -13.55 -36.23 2.92
C SER A 289 -12.56 -36.30 4.08
N TRP A 290 -11.32 -36.70 3.81
CA TRP A 290 -10.26 -36.83 4.81
C TRP A 290 -9.80 -35.48 5.37
N LEU A 291 -9.66 -34.44 4.53
CA LEU A 291 -9.38 -33.07 4.99
C LEU A 291 -10.42 -32.56 6.00
N LYS A 292 -11.69 -32.95 5.83
CA LYS A 292 -12.77 -32.60 6.77
C LYS A 292 -12.70 -33.42 8.06
N GLU A 293 -12.30 -34.69 7.98
CA GLU A 293 -12.13 -35.58 9.13
C GLU A 293 -11.01 -35.12 10.07
N ILE A 294 -9.90 -34.58 9.52
CA ILE A 294 -8.79 -34.01 10.30
C ILE A 294 -9.01 -32.55 10.74
N GLY A 295 -10.14 -31.93 10.38
CA GLY A 295 -10.47 -30.55 10.74
C GLY A 295 -9.76 -29.45 9.93
N GLU A 296 -9.02 -29.80 8.87
CA GLU A 296 -8.30 -28.85 7.99
C GLU A 296 -9.25 -28.03 7.11
N ILE A 297 -10.49 -28.49 6.90
CA ILE A 297 -11.56 -27.76 6.21
C ILE A 297 -12.90 -27.91 6.95
N SER A 298 -13.73 -26.87 6.90
CA SER A 298 -15.12 -26.91 7.38
C SER A 298 -16.11 -27.31 6.29
N LYS A 299 -15.88 -26.86 5.05
CA LYS A 299 -16.74 -27.10 3.88
C LYS A 299 -16.02 -27.94 2.82
N PRO A 300 -16.74 -28.78 2.05
CA PRO A 300 -16.14 -29.55 0.96
C PRO A 300 -15.58 -28.66 -0.17
N GLU A 301 -16.13 -27.44 -0.34
CA GLU A 301 -15.65 -26.41 -1.27
C GLU A 301 -14.20 -25.99 -0.97
N GLU A 302 -13.86 -25.79 0.30
CA GLU A 302 -12.51 -25.42 0.76
C GLU A 302 -11.50 -26.52 0.40
N GLY A 303 -11.89 -27.80 0.50
CA GLY A 303 -11.07 -28.94 0.10
C GLY A 303 -10.88 -29.05 -1.42
N VAL A 304 -11.86 -28.64 -2.22
CA VAL A 304 -11.72 -28.54 -3.68
C VAL A 304 -10.76 -27.41 -4.04
N ASN A 305 -10.89 -26.25 -3.40
CA ASN A 305 -10.02 -25.10 -3.62
C ASN A 305 -8.56 -25.41 -3.23
N LEU A 306 -8.35 -26.09 -2.10
CA LEU A 306 -7.02 -26.53 -1.67
C LEU A 306 -6.41 -27.56 -2.63
N GLY A 307 -7.18 -28.58 -3.05
CA GLY A 307 -6.73 -29.53 -4.07
C GLY A 307 -6.45 -28.89 -5.43
N GLN A 308 -7.20 -27.87 -5.82
CA GLN A 308 -6.97 -27.10 -7.04
C GLN A 308 -5.69 -26.25 -6.94
N ALA A 309 -5.47 -25.57 -5.82
CA ALA A 309 -4.23 -24.80 -5.58
C ALA A 309 -2.98 -25.70 -5.62
N LEU A 310 -3.04 -26.90 -5.05
CA LEU A 310 -1.96 -27.90 -5.14
C LEU A 310 -1.72 -28.39 -6.59
N LEU A 311 -2.76 -28.44 -7.42
CA LEU A 311 -2.66 -28.85 -8.83
C LEU A 311 -2.10 -27.73 -9.71
N GLU A 312 -2.51 -26.48 -9.46
CA GLU A 312 -2.03 -25.29 -10.18
C GLU A 312 -0.58 -24.95 -9.85
N ASN A 313 -0.18 -25.09 -8.58
CA ASN A 313 1.23 -24.93 -8.15
C ASN A 313 2.10 -26.16 -8.49
N GLY A 314 1.57 -27.15 -9.22
CA GLY A 314 2.34 -28.29 -9.74
C GLY A 314 2.75 -29.35 -8.72
N ILE A 315 2.24 -29.30 -7.48
CA ILE A 315 2.56 -30.24 -6.39
C ILE A 315 1.86 -31.59 -6.63
N ILE A 316 0.61 -31.54 -7.09
CA ILE A 316 -0.14 -32.71 -7.57
C ILE A 316 -0.47 -32.59 -9.06
N HIS A 317 -0.88 -33.70 -9.66
CA HIS A 317 -1.41 -33.73 -11.02
C HIS A 317 -2.54 -34.75 -11.17
N HIS A 318 -3.32 -34.63 -12.23
CA HIS A 318 -4.33 -35.63 -12.59
C HIS A 318 -3.66 -36.75 -13.41
N VAL A 319 -4.04 -38.01 -13.17
CA VAL A 319 -3.44 -39.21 -13.82
C VAL A 319 -3.57 -39.25 -15.37
N SER A 320 -4.25 -38.29 -15.97
CA SER A 320 -4.28 -38.06 -17.44
C SER A 320 -4.11 -36.60 -17.88
N ASP A 321 -3.74 -35.70 -16.96
CA ASP A 321 -3.48 -34.26 -17.16
C ASP A 321 -4.56 -33.49 -17.95
N LYS A 322 -5.83 -33.87 -17.78
CA LYS A 322 -6.99 -33.34 -18.54
C LYS A 322 -8.09 -32.71 -17.68
N HIS A 323 -7.94 -32.71 -16.36
CA HIS A 323 -8.97 -32.27 -15.42
C HIS A 323 -8.39 -31.39 -14.32
N HIS A 324 -9.17 -30.37 -13.93
CA HIS A 324 -8.98 -29.61 -12.70
C HIS A 324 -9.35 -30.50 -11.51
N PHE A 325 -8.92 -30.12 -10.30
CA PHE A 325 -9.25 -30.85 -9.09
C PHE A 325 -10.77 -30.84 -8.82
N LYS A 326 -11.29 -31.96 -8.31
CA LYS A 326 -12.72 -32.23 -8.15
C LYS A 326 -12.98 -33.17 -6.97
N ASN A 327 -14.02 -32.88 -6.20
CA ASN A 327 -14.62 -33.79 -5.19
C ASN A 327 -15.40 -34.93 -5.88
N GLU A 328 -14.71 -35.74 -6.69
CA GLU A 328 -15.26 -36.84 -7.48
C GLU A 328 -14.31 -38.06 -7.39
N GLN A 329 -14.76 -39.23 -7.83
CA GLN A 329 -13.95 -40.46 -7.96
C GLN A 329 -12.97 -40.37 -9.16
N VAL A 330 -12.10 -39.36 -9.10
CA VAL A 330 -11.13 -38.96 -10.11
C VAL A 330 -9.73 -39.09 -9.48
N MET A 331 -8.78 -39.69 -10.19
CA MET A 331 -7.48 -40.08 -9.63
C MET A 331 -6.43 -38.99 -9.82
N TYR A 332 -5.83 -38.56 -8.72
CA TYR A 332 -4.71 -37.63 -8.67
C TYR A 332 -3.48 -38.33 -8.08
N ARG A 333 -2.31 -37.74 -8.28
CA ARG A 333 -1.02 -38.23 -7.78
C ARG A 333 -0.13 -37.04 -7.44
N PHE A 334 0.73 -37.18 -6.44
CA PHE A 334 1.77 -36.18 -6.14
C PHE A 334 2.91 -36.30 -7.15
N ARG A 335 3.44 -35.18 -7.65
CA ARG A 335 4.56 -35.23 -8.62
C ARG A 335 5.87 -35.74 -8.00
N TYR A 336 5.98 -35.69 -6.67
CA TYR A 336 7.01 -36.39 -5.89
C TYR A 336 7.01 -37.90 -6.13
N ASP A 337 5.84 -38.49 -6.36
CA ASP A 337 5.67 -39.95 -6.48
C ASP A 337 5.89 -40.49 -7.89
N ASP A 338 5.94 -39.64 -8.92
CA ASP A 338 6.12 -40.03 -10.33
C ASP A 338 7.38 -39.45 -11.01
N GLY A 339 8.11 -38.57 -10.32
CA GLY A 339 9.34 -37.96 -10.83
C GLY A 339 9.11 -36.81 -11.83
N THR A 340 7.88 -36.33 -12.00
CA THR A 340 7.58 -35.19 -12.90
C THR A 340 7.62 -33.83 -12.18
N TYR A 341 7.97 -33.78 -10.90
CA TYR A 341 8.08 -32.54 -10.14
C TYR A 341 9.23 -31.69 -10.68
N LYS A 342 8.93 -30.43 -11.00
CA LYS A 342 9.91 -29.42 -11.39
C LYS A 342 9.79 -28.24 -10.43
N PRO A 343 10.72 -28.08 -9.47
CA PRO A 343 10.74 -26.90 -8.60
C PRO A 343 11.09 -25.62 -9.40
N ARG A 344 11.19 -24.47 -8.71
CA ARG A 344 12.10 -23.38 -9.15
C ARG A 344 13.47 -23.98 -9.46
N SER A 345 14.29 -23.30 -10.28
CA SER A 345 15.56 -23.92 -10.68
C SER A 345 16.35 -24.34 -9.44
N GLU A 346 16.87 -25.57 -9.43
CA GLU A 346 17.45 -26.20 -8.22
C GLU A 346 18.56 -25.32 -7.62
N LEU A 347 19.24 -24.56 -8.49
CA LEU A 347 20.14 -23.46 -8.18
C LEU A 347 19.49 -22.36 -7.32
N GLU A 348 18.38 -21.75 -7.75
CA GLU A 348 17.70 -20.68 -6.99
C GLU A 348 17.16 -21.17 -5.64
N ASP A 349 16.65 -22.41 -5.59
CA ASP A 349 16.18 -23.04 -4.36
C ASP A 349 17.35 -23.33 -3.40
N ILE A 350 18.47 -23.88 -3.89
CA ILE A 350 19.71 -24.06 -3.12
C ILE A 350 20.27 -22.71 -2.65
N MET A 351 20.28 -21.67 -3.48
CA MET A 351 20.74 -20.33 -3.07
C MET A 351 19.87 -19.77 -1.94
N SER A 352 18.53 -19.89 -2.04
CA SER A 352 17.62 -19.43 -0.98
C SER A 352 17.73 -20.30 0.29
N LYS A 353 17.92 -21.61 0.16
CA LYS A 353 18.09 -22.53 1.31
C LYS A 353 19.44 -22.32 1.99
N GLY A 354 20.50 -22.05 1.24
CA GLY A 354 21.85 -21.77 1.76
C GLY A 354 21.90 -20.51 2.63
N VAL A 355 21.35 -19.40 2.14
CA VAL A 355 21.23 -18.16 2.95
C VAL A 355 20.39 -18.41 4.20
N ARG A 356 19.22 -19.04 4.07
CA ARG A 356 18.33 -19.35 5.22
C ARG A 356 18.98 -20.30 6.23
N LEU A 357 19.79 -21.25 5.77
CA LEU A 357 20.53 -22.17 6.63
C LEU A 357 21.66 -21.45 7.38
N TYR A 358 22.45 -20.63 6.69
CA TYR A 358 23.50 -19.82 7.29
C TYR A 358 22.92 -18.90 8.38
N CYS A 359 21.91 -18.08 8.05
CA CYS A 359 21.28 -17.18 9.00
C CYS A 359 20.73 -17.92 10.23
N ARG A 360 20.09 -19.09 10.08
CA ARG A 360 19.60 -19.88 11.22
C ARG A 360 20.73 -20.45 12.07
N LEU A 361 21.74 -21.09 11.46
CA LEU A 361 22.86 -21.70 12.20
C LEU A 361 23.65 -20.67 13.02
N HIS A 362 23.82 -19.45 12.52
CA HIS A 362 24.50 -18.36 13.21
C HIS A 362 23.60 -17.61 14.21
N SER A 363 22.28 -17.82 14.17
CA SER A 363 21.32 -17.26 15.15
C SER A 363 21.02 -18.20 16.33
N LEU A 364 21.72 -19.34 16.43
CA LEU A 364 21.53 -20.30 17.52
C LEU A 364 22.26 -19.85 18.79
N TYR A 365 21.53 -19.71 19.90
CA TYR A 365 22.09 -19.43 21.23
C TYR A 365 23.21 -20.41 21.64
N THR A 366 23.06 -21.70 21.28
CA THR A 366 24.11 -22.71 21.39
C THR A 366 24.68 -22.99 20.00
N PRO A 367 25.84 -22.41 19.64
CA PRO A 367 26.32 -22.45 18.25
C PRO A 367 26.84 -23.84 17.86
N VAL A 368 26.27 -24.40 16.78
CA VAL A 368 26.68 -25.69 16.20
C VAL A 368 27.99 -25.54 15.42
N ILE A 369 28.16 -24.40 14.74
CA ILE A 369 29.39 -23.94 14.13
C ILE A 369 30.27 -23.38 15.24
N LYS A 370 31.48 -23.93 15.43
CA LYS A 370 32.43 -23.49 16.46
C LYS A 370 33.82 -24.03 16.19
N ASP A 371 34.81 -23.41 16.83
CA ASP A 371 36.20 -23.81 16.81
C ASP A 371 36.37 -25.25 17.33
N ARG A 372 37.16 -26.04 16.60
CA ARG A 372 37.46 -27.45 16.94
C ARG A 372 38.90 -27.80 16.60
N ASP A 373 39.56 -28.51 17.50
CA ASP A 373 40.93 -29.00 17.29
C ASP A 373 40.94 -30.33 16.53
N TYR A 374 41.84 -30.45 15.55
CA TYR A 374 42.07 -31.67 14.81
C TYR A 374 43.56 -31.82 14.46
N HIS A 375 44.17 -32.95 14.85
CA HIS A 375 45.62 -33.20 14.78
C HIS A 375 46.46 -32.02 15.33
N LEU A 376 46.15 -31.55 16.53
CA LEU A 376 46.81 -30.44 17.23
C LEU A 376 46.77 -29.08 16.48
N LYS A 377 45.86 -28.93 15.52
CA LYS A 377 45.58 -27.66 14.84
C LYS A 377 44.12 -27.28 15.08
N THR A 378 43.90 -26.07 15.62
CA THR A 378 42.56 -25.49 15.75
C THR A 378 42.03 -25.06 14.38
N TYR A 379 40.81 -25.49 14.05
CA TYR A 379 40.06 -25.02 12.90
C TYR A 379 38.92 -24.13 13.40
N LYS A 380 39.03 -22.84 13.11
CA LYS A 380 38.02 -21.83 13.46
C LYS A 380 36.72 -21.99 12.68
N SER A 381 35.59 -21.69 13.31
CA SER A 381 34.26 -21.57 12.68
C SER A 381 33.95 -22.74 11.74
N VAL A 382 33.98 -23.96 12.28
CA VAL A 382 33.69 -25.19 11.52
C VAL A 382 32.43 -25.90 12.00
N ILE A 383 31.88 -26.75 11.15
CA ILE A 383 30.81 -27.70 11.46
C ILE A 383 31.17 -29.11 10.95
N PRO A 384 31.07 -30.17 11.77
CA PRO A 384 31.16 -31.54 11.28
C PRO A 384 29.97 -31.85 10.38
N ALA A 385 30.19 -32.44 9.21
CA ALA A 385 29.12 -32.70 8.25
C ALA A 385 28.00 -33.59 8.84
N ASN A 386 28.35 -34.64 9.58
CA ASN A 386 27.37 -35.48 10.27
C ASN A 386 26.54 -34.72 11.33
N LYS A 387 27.10 -33.68 11.97
CA LYS A 387 26.36 -32.83 12.90
C LYS A 387 25.49 -31.80 12.20
N LEU A 388 25.82 -31.40 10.98
CA LEU A 388 24.90 -30.64 10.12
C LEU A 388 23.74 -31.52 9.66
N VAL A 389 24.00 -32.77 9.23
CA VAL A 389 22.97 -33.75 8.86
C VAL A 389 22.02 -34.05 10.04
N ASP A 390 22.57 -34.32 11.23
CA ASP A 390 21.78 -34.49 12.46
C ASP A 390 20.87 -33.27 12.73
N TRP A 391 21.40 -32.06 12.57
CA TRP A 391 20.68 -30.81 12.84
C TRP A 391 19.58 -30.55 11.80
N LEU A 392 19.86 -30.71 10.50
CA LEU A 392 18.88 -30.53 9.43
C LEU A 392 17.64 -31.42 9.62
N ILE A 393 17.86 -32.67 10.04
CA ILE A 393 16.77 -33.61 10.33
C ILE A 393 16.04 -33.24 11.62
N ALA A 394 16.76 -32.83 12.67
CA ALA A 394 16.17 -32.38 13.93
C ALA A 394 15.37 -31.06 13.79
N GLN A 395 15.63 -30.25 12.76
CA GLN A 395 14.82 -29.07 12.41
C GLN A 395 13.71 -29.37 11.39
N GLY A 396 13.69 -30.56 10.78
CA GLY A 396 12.72 -30.93 9.74
C GLY A 396 13.00 -30.30 8.37
N ASP A 397 14.20 -29.77 8.12
CA ASP A 397 14.61 -29.26 6.80
C ASP A 397 14.83 -30.39 5.77
N CYS A 398 15.13 -31.59 6.26
CA CYS A 398 15.34 -32.82 5.50
C CYS A 398 14.73 -33.98 6.31
N GLN A 399 14.14 -34.96 5.63
CA GLN A 399 13.48 -36.10 6.27
C GLN A 399 14.40 -37.33 6.33
N THR A 400 15.34 -37.42 5.38
CA THR A 400 16.35 -38.48 5.30
C THR A 400 17.77 -37.92 5.40
N ARG A 401 18.74 -38.78 5.74
CA ARG A 401 20.17 -38.38 5.78
C ARG A 401 20.70 -38.16 4.36
N GLU A 402 20.14 -38.90 3.42
CA GLU A 402 20.37 -38.83 1.99
C GLU A 402 19.97 -37.45 1.42
N GLU A 403 18.80 -36.92 1.79
CA GLU A 403 18.39 -35.53 1.45
C GLU A 403 19.32 -34.48 2.05
N ALA A 404 19.68 -34.63 3.33
CA ALA A 404 20.57 -33.69 4.02
C ALA A 404 21.99 -33.68 3.42
N VAL A 405 22.51 -34.84 3.00
CA VAL A 405 23.76 -34.95 2.25
C VAL A 405 23.63 -34.35 0.86
N ALA A 406 22.54 -34.59 0.13
CA ALA A 406 22.30 -33.97 -1.17
C ALA A 406 22.23 -32.44 -1.09
N LEU A 407 21.59 -31.89 -0.05
CA LEU A 407 21.60 -30.46 0.25
C LEU A 407 23.01 -29.95 0.56
N GLY A 408 23.78 -30.65 1.41
CA GLY A 408 25.17 -30.28 1.73
C GLY A 408 26.10 -30.29 0.52
N VAL A 409 25.98 -31.28 -0.37
CA VAL A 409 26.68 -31.32 -1.67
C VAL A 409 26.25 -30.15 -2.55
N GLY A 410 24.94 -29.84 -2.60
CA GLY A 410 24.41 -28.68 -3.30
C GLY A 410 24.99 -27.35 -2.80
N LEU A 411 25.14 -27.20 -1.48
CA LEU A 411 25.73 -26.02 -0.85
C LEU A 411 27.24 -25.89 -1.10
N CYS A 412 27.96 -27.02 -1.18
CA CYS A 412 29.36 -27.03 -1.60
C CYS A 412 29.52 -26.60 -3.06
N ASN A 413 28.76 -27.23 -3.97
CA ASN A 413 28.85 -26.98 -5.41
C ASN A 413 28.46 -25.54 -5.82
N ASN A 414 27.70 -24.83 -4.97
CA ASN A 414 27.27 -23.45 -5.19
C ASN A 414 28.00 -22.43 -4.29
N GLY A 415 29.09 -22.83 -3.63
CA GLY A 415 30.00 -21.90 -2.95
C GLY A 415 29.50 -21.31 -1.62
N PHE A 416 28.57 -21.97 -0.92
CA PHE A 416 28.25 -21.60 0.46
C PHE A 416 29.31 -22.09 1.45
N MET A 417 29.77 -23.33 1.27
CA MET A 417 30.67 -24.01 2.19
C MET A 417 31.71 -24.88 1.48
N HIS A 418 32.84 -25.14 2.14
CA HIS A 418 33.89 -26.04 1.66
C HIS A 418 34.37 -26.97 2.77
N HIS A 419 34.95 -28.11 2.40
CA HIS A 419 35.72 -28.94 3.31
C HIS A 419 37.04 -28.23 3.65
N VAL A 420 37.43 -28.13 4.93
CA VAL A 420 38.56 -27.27 5.40
C VAL A 420 39.97 -27.67 4.92
N LEU A 421 40.08 -28.67 4.05
CA LEU A 421 41.31 -29.07 3.37
C LEU A 421 41.16 -29.15 1.83
N GLU A 422 40.04 -28.68 1.26
CA GLU A 422 39.61 -28.75 -0.16
C GLU A 422 39.62 -30.17 -0.80
N LYS A 423 39.90 -31.22 -0.02
CA LYS A 423 40.17 -32.62 -0.49
C LYS A 423 38.98 -33.58 -0.53
N SER A 424 37.77 -33.15 -0.15
CA SER A 424 36.66 -34.07 0.09
C SER A 424 35.31 -33.43 -0.27
N GLU A 425 34.40 -34.27 -0.75
CA GLU A 425 32.99 -33.93 -1.02
C GLU A 425 32.17 -33.96 0.27
N PHE A 426 31.01 -33.29 0.30
CA PHE A 426 30.11 -33.38 1.46
C PHE A 426 29.54 -34.78 1.62
N ARG A 427 29.76 -35.38 2.80
CA ARG A 427 29.34 -36.74 3.18
C ARG A 427 28.95 -36.76 4.65
N ASP A 428 28.12 -37.72 5.06
CA ASP A 428 27.68 -37.90 6.45
C ASP A 428 28.80 -38.49 7.34
N GLU A 429 29.86 -37.72 7.52
CA GLU A 429 31.08 -38.08 8.23
C GLU A 429 31.43 -36.98 9.25
N SER A 430 32.34 -37.27 10.19
CA SER A 430 32.87 -36.27 11.15
C SER A 430 33.85 -35.26 10.54
N GLN A 431 33.95 -35.19 9.21
CA GLN A 431 34.79 -34.25 8.47
C GLN A 431 34.30 -32.80 8.67
N TYR A 432 35.23 -31.84 8.72
CA TYR A 432 34.93 -30.44 9.01
C TYR A 432 34.69 -29.62 7.73
N PHE A 433 33.54 -28.95 7.70
CA PHE A 433 33.17 -27.97 6.68
C PHE A 433 33.09 -26.57 7.32
N ARG A 434 33.23 -25.55 6.49
CA ARG A 434 33.21 -24.13 6.87
C ARG A 434 32.47 -23.33 5.80
N PHE A 435 31.71 -22.30 6.19
CA PHE A 435 31.11 -21.37 5.23
C PHE A 435 32.14 -20.37 4.71
N HIS A 436 32.09 -20.01 3.43
CA HIS A 436 33.06 -19.06 2.86
C HIS A 436 32.95 -17.65 3.47
N ALA A 437 31.77 -17.25 3.95
CA ALA A 437 31.60 -16.02 4.72
C ALA A 437 32.45 -16.02 6.01
N ASP A 438 32.49 -17.15 6.73
CA ASP A 438 33.30 -17.31 7.94
C ASP A 438 34.80 -17.35 7.60
N GLU A 439 35.18 -17.90 6.44
CA GLU A 439 36.56 -17.92 5.96
C GLU A 439 37.07 -16.53 5.60
N GLU A 440 36.25 -15.71 4.93
CA GLU A 440 36.55 -14.32 4.59
C GLU A 440 36.64 -13.44 5.84
N MET A 441 35.69 -13.60 6.78
CA MET A 441 35.67 -12.86 8.05
C MET A 441 36.85 -13.22 8.97
N GLU A 442 37.24 -14.50 9.05
CA GLU A 442 38.40 -14.95 9.84
C GLU A 442 39.75 -14.79 9.12
N GLY A 443 39.75 -14.47 7.82
CA GLY A 443 40.96 -14.29 7.01
C GLY A 443 41.88 -15.52 6.91
N THR A 444 41.37 -16.74 7.17
CA THR A 444 42.19 -17.95 7.42
C THR A 444 42.66 -18.66 6.13
N ASN A 445 43.39 -17.93 5.27
CA ASN A 445 43.87 -18.38 3.96
C ASN A 445 44.77 -19.64 4.02
N SER A 446 44.47 -20.64 3.18
CA SER A 446 45.26 -21.88 3.03
C SER A 446 46.00 -22.05 1.69
N LYS A 447 46.65 -20.97 1.22
CA LYS A 447 47.69 -20.93 0.16
C LYS A 447 47.28 -21.12 -1.31
N SER A 448 46.00 -21.33 -1.66
CA SER A 448 45.60 -21.64 -3.05
C SER A 448 45.08 -20.46 -3.88
N LYS A 449 44.46 -19.44 -3.27
CA LYS A 449 43.87 -18.27 -3.98
C LYS A 449 44.08 -16.97 -3.19
N PRO A 450 44.16 -15.80 -3.85
CA PRO A 450 44.04 -14.51 -3.17
C PRO A 450 42.60 -14.33 -2.67
N LEU A 451 42.43 -13.81 -1.45
CA LEU A 451 41.11 -13.30 -1.05
C LEU A 451 40.77 -12.11 -1.95
N ARG A 452 39.55 -12.14 -2.47
CA ARG A 452 38.99 -11.10 -3.33
C ARG A 452 37.73 -10.62 -2.63
N ASN A 453 37.84 -9.51 -1.90
CA ASN A 453 36.73 -8.86 -1.22
C ASN A 453 35.72 -8.37 -2.27
N ASP A 454 34.75 -9.22 -2.61
CA ASP A 454 33.77 -8.98 -3.67
C ASP A 454 32.54 -8.18 -3.17
N PHE A 455 32.54 -7.75 -1.90
CA PHE A 455 31.69 -6.68 -1.35
C PHE A 455 32.59 -5.62 -0.69
N LYS A 456 32.41 -4.34 -1.03
CA LYS A 456 33.22 -3.24 -0.49
C LYS A 456 32.44 -1.92 -0.41
N LEU A 457 32.82 -1.07 0.53
CA LEU A 457 32.37 0.32 0.64
C LEU A 457 33.05 1.18 -0.44
N VAL A 458 32.29 2.07 -1.09
CA VAL A 458 32.74 2.98 -2.16
C VAL A 458 32.82 4.43 -1.66
N GLU A 459 31.70 4.96 -1.15
CA GLU A 459 31.63 6.34 -0.67
C GLU A 459 30.60 6.46 0.47
N ASN A 460 30.96 7.19 1.52
CA ASN A 460 30.04 7.62 2.58
C ASN A 460 29.48 9.00 2.22
N ILE A 461 28.16 9.12 2.22
CA ILE A 461 27.42 10.25 1.66
C ILE A 461 26.59 10.90 2.76
N LEU A 462 26.72 12.22 2.88
CA LEU A 462 25.73 13.06 3.56
C LEU A 462 25.04 13.92 2.50
N ALA A 463 23.73 13.75 2.37
CA ALA A 463 22.96 14.33 1.28
C ALA A 463 21.52 14.69 1.68
N LYS A 464 20.76 15.21 0.73
CA LYS A 464 19.32 15.45 0.86
C LYS A 464 18.65 15.12 -0.48
N SER A 465 17.54 14.40 -0.45
CA SER A 465 16.70 14.18 -1.62
C SER A 465 15.85 15.41 -1.89
N LEU A 466 16.06 16.03 -3.05
CA LEU A 466 15.34 17.20 -3.56
C LEU A 466 14.43 16.76 -4.71
N LEU A 467 13.21 17.30 -4.79
CA LEU A 467 12.25 17.00 -5.84
C LEU A 467 12.07 18.22 -6.75
N VAL A 468 12.60 18.15 -7.97
CA VAL A 468 12.51 19.22 -8.97
C VAL A 468 11.43 18.87 -10.00
N LEU A 469 10.59 19.85 -10.36
CA LEU A 469 9.59 19.72 -11.43
C LEU A 469 10.16 20.30 -12.75
N PRO A 470 9.83 19.73 -13.92
CA PRO A 470 10.27 20.27 -15.20
C PRO A 470 9.59 21.62 -15.51
N GLU A 471 10.38 22.59 -15.96
CA GLU A 471 9.92 23.91 -16.43
C GLU A 471 9.69 23.89 -17.96
N GLU A 472 9.53 25.03 -18.62
CA GLU A 472 9.21 25.06 -20.05
C GLU A 472 10.37 24.53 -20.92
N ASP A 473 11.60 24.99 -20.65
CA ASP A 473 12.82 24.66 -21.43
C ASP A 473 13.69 23.55 -20.82
N ASP A 474 13.78 23.48 -19.48
CA ASP A 474 14.70 22.64 -18.73
C ASP A 474 14.17 22.31 -17.31
N TYR A 475 15.03 21.90 -16.37
CA TYR A 475 14.69 21.74 -14.94
C TYR A 475 15.05 22.97 -14.08
N GLY A 476 15.47 24.08 -14.67
CA GLY A 476 15.96 25.26 -13.98
C GLY A 476 17.42 25.17 -13.50
N PHE A 477 18.23 24.22 -13.97
CA PHE A 477 19.63 24.09 -13.58
C PHE A 477 20.50 23.37 -14.63
N ASP A 478 21.80 23.66 -14.62
CA ASP A 478 22.84 23.00 -15.42
C ASP A 478 23.78 22.14 -14.55
N ILE A 479 24.49 21.21 -15.18
CA ILE A 479 25.56 20.41 -14.58
C ILE A 479 26.92 20.64 -15.26
N GLU A 480 28.01 20.41 -14.54
CA GLU A 480 29.38 20.31 -15.06
C GLU A 480 30.13 19.14 -14.40
N GLU A 481 31.16 18.60 -15.07
CA GLU A 481 32.12 17.70 -14.43
C GLU A 481 33.25 18.53 -13.81
N LYS A 482 33.36 18.49 -12.47
CA LYS A 482 34.41 19.20 -11.72
C LYS A 482 35.12 18.22 -10.80
N ASN A 483 36.44 18.15 -10.89
CA ASN A 483 37.27 17.21 -10.10
C ASN A 483 36.83 15.74 -10.22
N LYS A 484 36.35 15.30 -11.39
CA LYS A 484 35.74 13.97 -11.65
C LYS A 484 34.46 13.67 -10.85
N ALA A 485 33.70 14.71 -10.50
CA ALA A 485 32.37 14.59 -9.91
C ALA A 485 31.37 15.44 -10.71
N ILE A 486 30.13 14.93 -10.83
CA ILE A 486 29.01 15.71 -11.36
C ILE A 486 28.63 16.76 -10.31
N VAL A 487 28.71 18.04 -10.66
CA VAL A 487 28.30 19.14 -9.79
C VAL A 487 27.32 20.07 -10.50
N VAL A 488 26.50 20.79 -9.73
CA VAL A 488 25.63 21.85 -10.25
C VAL A 488 26.47 23.02 -10.75
N LYS A 489 26.31 23.40 -12.01
CA LYS A 489 27.03 24.50 -12.68
C LYS A 489 26.32 25.84 -12.50
N SER A 490 25.02 25.84 -12.73
CA SER A 490 24.14 27.02 -12.66
C SER A 490 22.77 26.61 -12.13
N VAL A 491 22.08 27.52 -11.45
CA VAL A 491 20.66 27.38 -11.07
C VAL A 491 19.95 28.66 -11.50
N ARG A 492 18.84 28.53 -12.24
CA ARG A 492 18.02 29.64 -12.75
C ARG A 492 17.25 30.25 -11.57
N ARG A 493 17.43 31.56 -11.33
CA ARG A 493 16.82 32.28 -10.19
C ARG A 493 15.28 32.17 -10.25
N GLY A 494 14.64 31.84 -9.13
CA GLY A 494 13.19 31.62 -9.06
C GLY A 494 12.69 30.30 -9.69
N SER A 495 13.55 29.42 -10.19
CA SER A 495 13.13 28.12 -10.73
C SER A 495 12.65 27.14 -9.64
N HIS A 496 12.00 26.06 -10.07
CA HIS A 496 11.69 24.92 -9.20
C HIS A 496 12.96 24.26 -8.64
N ALA A 497 14.13 24.38 -9.28
CA ALA A 497 15.39 23.88 -8.74
C ALA A 497 15.89 24.73 -7.56
N GLU A 498 15.87 26.07 -7.67
CA GLU A 498 16.18 26.98 -6.56
C GLU A 498 15.26 26.71 -5.36
N MET A 499 13.95 26.63 -5.60
CA MET A 499 12.97 26.43 -4.52
C MET A 499 12.95 25.01 -3.95
N ALA A 500 13.47 24.01 -4.68
CA ALA A 500 13.71 22.67 -4.13
C ALA A 500 14.97 22.61 -3.23
N GLY A 501 15.79 23.66 -3.18
CA GLY A 501 17.02 23.71 -2.39
C GLY A 501 18.30 23.39 -3.15
N LEU A 502 18.28 23.41 -4.50
CA LEU A 502 19.48 23.16 -5.31
C LEU A 502 20.37 24.41 -5.34
N GLN A 503 21.67 24.21 -5.15
CA GLN A 503 22.66 25.29 -5.11
C GLN A 503 23.85 24.97 -6.03
N VAL A 504 24.51 26.01 -6.54
CA VAL A 504 25.70 25.90 -7.39
C VAL A 504 26.86 25.24 -6.64
N GLY A 505 27.66 24.44 -7.34
CA GLY A 505 28.85 23.76 -6.81
C GLY A 505 28.58 22.52 -5.94
N ARG A 506 27.32 22.12 -5.74
CA ARG A 506 26.99 20.89 -4.99
C ARG A 506 27.20 19.65 -5.86
N LYS A 507 27.82 18.60 -5.30
CA LYS A 507 27.93 17.27 -5.94
C LYS A 507 26.55 16.59 -5.98
N ILE A 508 26.21 16.02 -7.13
CA ILE A 508 25.01 15.19 -7.32
C ILE A 508 25.44 13.72 -7.25
N TYR A 509 24.79 12.94 -6.39
CA TYR A 509 25.04 11.50 -6.23
C TYR A 509 24.09 10.66 -7.07
N SER A 510 22.79 10.96 -7.04
CA SER A 510 21.79 10.25 -7.85
C SER A 510 20.76 11.16 -8.50
N MET A 511 20.22 10.68 -9.62
CA MET A 511 19.10 11.27 -10.37
C MET A 511 18.06 10.18 -10.63
N ASN A 512 16.83 10.34 -10.14
CA ASN A 512 15.76 9.32 -10.22
C ASN A 512 16.28 7.92 -9.86
N GLU A 513 16.82 7.83 -8.64
CA GLU A 513 17.35 6.60 -8.03
C GLU A 513 18.59 5.97 -8.74
N ASP A 514 19.13 6.58 -9.81
CA ASP A 514 20.33 6.14 -10.52
C ASP A 514 21.62 6.83 -10.02
N LEU A 515 22.69 6.07 -9.76
CA LEU A 515 23.96 6.56 -9.18
C LEU A 515 24.85 7.29 -10.20
N VAL A 516 24.44 8.49 -10.61
CA VAL A 516 25.12 9.29 -11.64
C VAL A 516 26.60 9.60 -11.34
N PHE A 517 27.03 9.64 -10.07
CA PHE A 517 28.44 9.87 -9.73
C PHE A 517 29.38 8.71 -10.11
N LEU A 518 28.83 7.55 -10.49
CA LEU A 518 29.57 6.37 -10.96
C LEU A 518 29.58 6.25 -12.50
N ARG A 519 28.98 7.21 -13.21
CA ARG A 519 28.88 7.26 -14.67
C ARG A 519 29.83 8.29 -15.28
N SER A 520 29.99 8.23 -16.61
CA SER A 520 30.61 9.32 -17.35
C SER A 520 29.64 10.51 -17.48
N PHE A 521 30.16 11.74 -17.51
CA PHE A 521 29.35 12.96 -17.66
C PHE A 521 28.36 12.88 -18.84
N GLN A 522 28.77 12.30 -19.97
CA GLN A 522 27.94 12.15 -21.16
C GLN A 522 26.72 11.24 -20.96
N GLU A 523 26.85 10.15 -20.17
CA GLU A 523 25.67 9.34 -19.81
C GLU A 523 24.70 10.16 -18.92
N VAL A 524 25.23 10.95 -17.99
CA VAL A 524 24.43 11.74 -17.02
C VAL A 524 23.67 12.87 -17.70
N GLU A 525 24.31 13.60 -18.62
CA GLU A 525 23.65 14.59 -19.48
C GLU A 525 22.52 13.95 -20.31
N THR A 526 22.77 12.75 -20.86
CA THR A 526 21.75 12.00 -21.61
C THR A 526 20.56 11.57 -20.72
N ILE A 527 20.82 11.12 -19.49
CA ILE A 527 19.78 10.77 -18.49
C ILE A 527 18.94 12.00 -18.12
N LEU A 528 19.58 13.16 -17.90
CA LEU A 528 18.90 14.41 -17.57
C LEU A 528 17.99 14.86 -18.73
N ASN A 529 18.52 14.89 -19.95
CA ASN A 529 17.78 15.24 -21.16
C ASN A 529 16.63 14.26 -21.45
N GLN A 530 16.83 12.95 -21.27
CA GLN A 530 15.77 11.95 -21.43
C GLN A 530 14.66 12.08 -20.37
N SER A 531 15.02 12.43 -19.13
CA SER A 531 14.06 12.71 -18.05
C SER A 531 13.22 13.94 -18.37
N PHE A 532 13.85 15.01 -18.87
CA PHE A 532 13.18 16.24 -19.27
C PHE A 532 12.25 16.03 -20.47
N CYS A 533 12.72 15.38 -21.54
CA CYS A 533 11.92 15.08 -22.72
C CYS A 533 10.70 14.20 -22.42
N SER A 534 10.79 13.35 -21.39
CA SER A 534 9.66 12.55 -20.89
C SER A 534 8.82 13.26 -19.81
N ARG A 535 9.08 14.55 -19.55
CA ARG A 535 8.37 15.45 -18.62
C ARG A 535 8.19 14.85 -17.21
N ARG A 536 9.19 14.08 -16.76
CA ARG A 536 9.18 13.44 -15.43
C ARG A 536 9.61 14.43 -14.35
N PRO A 537 9.06 14.34 -13.11
CA PRO A 537 9.71 14.96 -11.97
C PRO A 537 11.09 14.31 -11.76
N LEU A 538 12.04 15.08 -11.21
CA LEU A 538 13.42 14.67 -11.03
C LEU A 538 13.78 14.66 -9.55
N ARG A 539 14.09 13.48 -9.02
CA ARG A 539 14.61 13.29 -7.66
C ARG A 539 16.13 13.37 -7.70
N LEU A 540 16.72 14.33 -6.98
CA LEU A 540 18.15 14.56 -6.91
C LEU A 540 18.66 14.26 -5.50
N LEU A 541 19.62 13.35 -5.34
CA LEU A 541 20.35 13.18 -4.08
C LEU A 541 21.61 14.06 -4.11
N VAL A 542 21.59 15.17 -3.37
CA VAL A 542 22.59 16.25 -3.49
C VAL A 542 23.40 16.40 -2.20
N ALA A 543 24.71 16.65 -2.33
CA ALA A 543 25.63 16.84 -1.20
C ALA A 543 25.30 18.10 -0.37
N ILE A 544 24.87 17.89 0.87
CA ILE A 544 24.55 18.97 1.82
C ILE A 544 25.25 18.71 3.15
N LYS A 545 25.82 19.77 3.76
CA LYS A 545 26.47 19.69 5.06
C LYS A 545 25.41 19.85 6.16
N SER A 546 25.63 19.23 7.30
CA SER A 546 24.81 19.45 8.50
C SER A 546 24.72 20.94 8.85
N LYS A 547 25.87 21.62 8.95
CA LYS A 547 25.95 23.04 9.30
C LYS A 547 26.54 23.87 8.17
N GLU A 548 25.85 24.95 7.82
CA GLU A 548 26.20 25.83 6.69
C GLU A 548 26.13 27.30 7.11
N ILE A 549 26.99 28.13 6.50
CA ILE A 549 27.09 29.56 6.81
C ILE A 549 26.58 30.33 5.59
N ILE A 550 25.41 30.94 5.75
CA ILE A 550 24.69 31.69 4.72
C ILE A 550 24.92 33.18 4.99
N LYS A 551 25.31 33.94 3.96
CA LYS A 551 25.51 35.39 4.05
C LYS A 551 24.39 36.09 3.29
N ILE A 552 23.49 36.74 4.01
CA ILE A 552 22.33 37.45 3.46
C ILE A 552 22.62 38.96 3.45
N PRO A 553 22.33 39.70 2.36
CA PRO A 553 22.34 41.16 2.37
C PRO A 553 21.34 41.75 3.37
N ASP A 554 21.80 42.66 4.22
CA ASP A 554 20.95 43.39 5.16
C ASP A 554 20.20 44.51 4.43
N CYS A 555 19.09 44.16 3.81
CA CYS A 555 18.21 45.10 3.13
C CYS A 555 17.57 46.07 4.16
N ASN A 556 17.54 47.36 3.84
CA ASN A 556 16.95 48.39 4.72
C ASN A 556 15.42 48.53 4.58
N GLU A 557 14.82 47.99 3.52
CA GLU A 557 13.39 48.18 3.22
C GLU A 557 12.48 47.08 3.77
N LYS A 558 12.69 45.83 3.33
CA LYS A 558 11.87 44.66 3.68
C LYS A 558 12.69 43.36 3.70
N LEU A 559 12.33 42.45 4.60
CA LEU A 559 12.82 41.07 4.64
C LEU A 559 12.12 40.20 3.58
N CYS A 560 12.88 39.23 3.07
CA CYS A 560 12.47 38.27 2.03
C CYS A 560 12.40 36.81 2.54
N PHE A 561 12.45 36.63 3.86
CA PHE A 561 12.34 35.36 4.58
C PHE A 561 11.57 35.59 5.89
N GLN A 562 11.06 34.51 6.49
CA GLN A 562 10.34 34.50 7.76
C GLN A 562 11.00 33.51 8.71
N ILE A 563 11.15 33.87 9.98
CA ILE A 563 11.76 33.02 11.02
C ILE A 563 10.78 32.94 12.19
N TRP A 564 10.42 31.72 12.60
CA TRP A 564 9.51 31.42 13.74
C TRP A 564 10.20 30.44 14.71
N GLY A 565 9.55 30.10 15.82
CA GLY A 565 10.05 29.14 16.82
C GLY A 565 10.97 29.78 17.88
N ALA A 566 11.16 29.07 19.00
CA ALA A 566 11.81 29.62 20.20
C ALA A 566 13.10 28.91 20.64
N ALA A 567 13.24 27.61 20.38
CA ALA A 567 14.43 26.85 20.80
C ALA A 567 14.58 25.54 19.98
N PRO A 568 15.32 25.55 18.85
CA PRO A 568 15.87 26.70 18.14
C PRO A 568 14.82 27.39 17.25
N PRO A 569 15.04 28.66 16.90
CA PRO A 569 14.30 29.34 15.84
C PRO A 569 14.63 28.73 14.46
N TYR A 570 13.70 28.80 13.51
CA TYR A 570 13.80 28.18 12.19
C TYR A 570 13.19 29.03 11.08
N VAL A 571 13.68 28.84 9.86
CA VAL A 571 13.15 29.49 8.66
C VAL A 571 11.78 28.91 8.33
N HIS A 572 10.70 29.66 8.56
CA HIS A 572 9.33 29.23 8.28
C HIS A 572 9.00 29.32 6.78
N ALA A 573 9.37 30.44 6.15
CA ALA A 573 9.13 30.70 4.73
C ALA A 573 10.26 31.52 4.07
N VAL A 574 10.42 31.39 2.76
CA VAL A 574 11.36 32.18 1.94
C VAL A 574 10.65 32.64 0.67
N GLY A 575 10.90 33.88 0.25
CA GLY A 575 10.38 34.42 -1.01
C GLY A 575 11.05 33.78 -2.22
N ARG A 576 10.25 33.31 -3.18
CA ARG A 576 10.75 32.78 -4.46
C ARG A 576 11.57 33.81 -5.22
N GLY A 577 12.75 33.44 -5.72
CA GLY A 577 13.65 34.36 -6.42
C GLY A 577 14.20 35.49 -5.54
N SER A 578 14.06 35.41 -4.22
CA SER A 578 14.68 36.37 -3.30
C SER A 578 16.19 36.21 -3.23
N GLU A 579 16.88 37.23 -2.71
CA GLU A 579 18.32 37.13 -2.45
C GLU A 579 18.62 36.06 -1.39
N ALA A 580 17.75 35.89 -0.39
CA ALA A 580 17.85 34.83 0.62
C ALA A 580 17.79 33.42 -0.01
N ALA A 581 16.88 33.18 -0.96
CA ALA A 581 16.83 31.92 -1.71
C ALA A 581 18.10 31.70 -2.53
N ALA A 582 18.58 32.73 -3.24
CA ALA A 582 19.77 32.65 -4.08
C ALA A 582 21.08 32.39 -3.29
N VAL A 583 21.18 32.84 -2.03
CA VAL A 583 22.32 32.52 -1.14
C VAL A 583 22.15 31.21 -0.37
N GLY A 584 21.05 30.47 -0.58
CA GLY A 584 20.84 29.13 -0.06
C GLY A 584 20.05 29.01 1.25
N LEU A 585 19.28 30.04 1.62
CA LEU A 585 18.32 29.97 2.72
C LEU A 585 17.04 29.27 2.23
N HIS A 586 16.62 28.21 2.92
CA HIS A 586 15.46 27.41 2.55
C HIS A 586 14.58 27.08 3.78
N PRO A 587 13.25 26.92 3.60
CA PRO A 587 12.35 26.60 4.70
C PRO A 587 12.71 25.31 5.46
N GLY A 588 12.53 25.33 6.78
CA GLY A 588 12.85 24.23 7.68
C GLY A 588 14.32 24.16 8.13
N GLN A 589 15.20 25.07 7.69
CA GLN A 589 16.53 25.23 8.28
C GLN A 589 16.43 25.84 9.69
N CYS A 590 17.12 25.28 10.69
CA CYS A 590 17.20 25.84 12.04
C CYS A 590 18.34 26.86 12.13
N VAL A 591 18.09 28.04 12.72
CA VAL A 591 19.13 29.06 12.92
C VAL A 591 19.88 28.78 14.21
N LEU A 592 21.19 28.59 14.12
CA LEU A 592 22.06 28.30 15.25
C LEU A 592 22.82 29.53 15.73
N LYS A 593 23.25 30.38 14.78
CA LYS A 593 24.00 31.60 15.07
C LYS A 593 23.67 32.75 14.13
N VAL A 594 23.78 33.97 14.63
CA VAL A 594 23.69 35.22 13.86
C VAL A 594 24.95 36.04 14.12
N ASN A 595 25.72 36.35 13.07
CA ASN A 595 26.99 37.09 13.14
C ASN A 595 28.00 36.53 14.18
N GLY A 596 27.88 35.25 14.54
CA GLY A 596 28.70 34.56 15.54
C GLY A 596 28.04 34.33 16.90
N ASN A 597 27.05 35.16 17.26
CA ASN A 597 26.23 35.03 18.47
C ASN A 597 25.43 33.72 18.42
N ASN A 598 25.30 33.01 19.55
CA ASN A 598 24.47 31.82 19.65
C ASN A 598 22.99 32.21 19.82
N VAL A 599 22.09 31.60 19.05
CA VAL A 599 20.63 31.84 19.14
C VAL A 599 19.82 30.54 19.29
N MET A 600 20.46 29.39 19.55
CA MET A 600 19.76 28.09 19.62
C MET A 600 18.69 27.99 20.73
N ASN A 601 18.75 28.85 21.75
CA ASN A 601 17.82 28.87 22.87
C ASN A 601 16.92 30.13 22.88
N GLU A 602 17.14 31.04 21.92
CA GLU A 602 16.59 32.40 21.93
C GLU A 602 15.44 32.53 20.93
N ASN A 603 14.48 33.40 21.24
CA ASN A 603 13.25 33.51 20.46
C ASN A 603 13.52 34.10 19.05
N TYR A 604 12.69 33.76 18.06
CA TYR A 604 12.86 34.24 16.68
C TYR A 604 12.93 35.77 16.56
N THR A 605 12.33 36.51 17.49
CA THR A 605 12.42 37.97 17.58
C THR A 605 13.85 38.47 17.70
N GLU A 606 14.70 37.80 18.49
CA GLU A 606 16.10 38.19 18.69
C GLU A 606 16.95 37.91 17.45
N VAL A 607 16.60 36.88 16.69
CA VAL A 607 17.17 36.60 15.36
C VAL A 607 16.80 37.70 14.36
N LEU A 608 15.58 38.25 14.45
CA LEU A 608 15.11 39.33 13.59
C LEU A 608 15.67 40.71 13.98
N ASP A 609 15.92 40.98 15.27
CA ASP A 609 16.53 42.23 15.76
C ASP A 609 17.97 42.45 15.26
N HIS A 610 18.63 41.40 14.76
CA HIS A 610 19.90 41.54 14.05
C HIS A 610 19.78 42.21 12.66
N PHE A 611 18.59 42.25 12.06
CA PHE A 611 18.33 42.81 10.73
C PHE A 611 17.82 44.26 10.78
N SER A 612 18.28 45.09 9.86
CA SER A 612 17.95 46.53 9.85
C SER A 612 16.52 46.80 9.37
N SER A 613 15.99 46.01 8.43
CA SER A 613 14.55 46.06 8.06
C SER A 613 13.60 45.91 9.25
N TYR A 614 13.85 44.94 10.14
CA TYR A 614 12.94 44.62 11.25
C TYR A 614 12.93 45.72 12.31
N ARG A 615 14.12 46.14 12.74
CA ARG A 615 14.32 47.26 13.69
C ARG A 615 13.67 48.56 13.20
N ASN A 616 13.65 48.81 11.89
CA ASN A 616 13.11 50.03 11.31
C ASN A 616 11.59 49.99 11.04
N ARG A 617 10.96 48.80 10.88
CA ARG A 617 9.55 48.67 10.42
C ARG A 617 8.81 47.46 11.02
N GLN A 618 8.67 47.40 12.35
CA GLN A 618 8.01 46.29 13.07
C GLN A 618 6.60 45.89 12.57
N GLN A 619 5.85 46.78 11.90
CA GLN A 619 4.51 46.47 11.35
C GLN A 619 4.46 46.10 9.85
N GLU A 620 5.51 46.38 9.06
CA GLU A 620 5.49 46.18 7.59
C GLU A 620 6.79 45.56 7.02
N PHE A 621 7.59 44.90 7.85
CA PHE A 621 8.91 44.38 7.47
C PHE A 621 8.90 43.27 6.41
N LEU A 622 7.75 42.68 6.04
CA LEU A 622 7.67 41.60 5.05
C LEU A 622 7.42 42.12 3.62
N GLY A 623 8.19 41.62 2.66
CA GLY A 623 8.00 41.89 1.23
C GLY A 623 6.83 41.13 0.59
N LEU A 624 6.32 41.67 -0.51
CA LEU A 624 5.31 41.01 -1.35
C LEU A 624 5.96 39.96 -2.26
N TYR A 625 6.31 38.82 -1.67
CA TYR A 625 6.92 37.68 -2.37
C TYR A 625 5.92 36.53 -2.60
N GLN A 626 6.18 35.69 -3.62
CA GLN A 626 5.60 34.35 -3.66
C GLN A 626 6.31 33.51 -2.59
N TRP A 627 5.70 33.40 -1.41
CA TRP A 627 6.25 32.65 -0.28
C TRP A 627 6.23 31.15 -0.52
N VAL A 628 7.36 30.48 -0.23
CA VAL A 628 7.51 29.03 -0.19
C VAL A 628 7.79 28.61 1.25
N TYR A 629 7.13 27.55 1.72
CA TYR A 629 7.05 27.14 3.12
C TYR A 629 7.65 25.74 3.34
N ARG A 630 7.90 25.38 4.60
CA ARG A 630 8.45 24.06 5.02
C ARG A 630 7.50 22.90 4.68
N THR A 631 6.21 23.05 4.91
CA THR A 631 5.17 22.05 4.61
C THR A 631 3.98 22.64 3.85
N HIS A 632 3.11 21.78 3.32
CA HIS A 632 1.83 22.20 2.75
C HIS A 632 0.91 22.82 3.82
N GLU A 633 1.00 22.34 5.05
CA GLU A 633 0.17 22.80 6.18
C GLU A 633 0.57 24.21 6.63
N ASP A 634 1.87 24.51 6.74
CA ASP A 634 2.38 25.88 6.95
C ASP A 634 1.81 26.84 5.89
N ALA A 635 1.84 26.41 4.62
CA ALA A 635 1.32 27.16 3.49
C ALA A 635 -0.22 27.28 3.48
N GLU A 636 -0.96 26.40 4.17
CA GLU A 636 -2.43 26.48 4.33
C GLU A 636 -2.81 27.36 5.51
N GLU A 637 -2.12 27.24 6.65
CA GLU A 637 -2.36 28.04 7.83
C GLU A 637 -2.04 29.51 7.58
N GLU A 638 -0.89 29.83 6.98
CA GLU A 638 -0.56 31.22 6.66
C GLU A 638 -1.47 31.79 5.57
N ARG A 639 -1.98 30.96 4.64
CA ARG A 639 -3.09 31.35 3.75
C ARG A 639 -4.38 31.66 4.51
N ALA A 640 -4.65 31.00 5.64
CA ALA A 640 -5.79 31.26 6.52
C ALA A 640 -5.58 32.47 7.47
N ARG A 641 -4.33 32.79 7.83
CA ARG A 641 -3.96 33.98 8.61
C ARG A 641 -3.95 35.26 7.77
N GLN A 642 -3.26 35.26 6.62
CA GLN A 642 -3.29 36.34 5.62
C GLN A 642 -4.69 36.55 5.05
N ALA A 643 -5.52 35.51 5.09
CA ALA A 643 -6.95 35.61 4.94
C ALA A 643 -7.56 36.48 6.06
N ALA A 644 -7.58 35.99 7.31
CA ALA A 644 -8.31 36.63 8.40
C ALA A 644 -7.97 38.11 8.62
N SER A 645 -6.72 38.53 8.39
CA SER A 645 -6.24 39.91 8.62
C SER A 645 -7.06 40.99 7.89
N ASN A 646 -7.07 41.07 6.55
CA ASN A 646 -7.84 42.12 5.86
C ASN A 646 -9.38 41.95 5.91
N SER A 647 -9.94 40.97 6.64
CA SER A 647 -11.38 41.01 7.00
C SER A 647 -11.66 42.11 8.01
N TYR A 648 -10.70 42.39 8.90
CA TYR A 648 -10.81 43.43 9.93
C TYR A 648 -10.55 44.85 9.38
N LEU A 649 -9.81 44.98 8.28
CA LEU A 649 -9.49 46.27 7.64
C LEU A 649 -10.65 46.88 6.83
N ASN A 650 -11.59 46.06 6.34
CA ASN A 650 -12.80 46.55 5.64
C ASN A 650 -13.96 46.85 6.61
N GLY A 651 -13.73 46.83 7.92
CA GLY A 651 -14.77 46.90 8.96
C GLY A 651 -15.18 48.29 9.43
N SER A 652 -14.74 49.38 8.77
CA SER A 652 -14.90 50.73 9.32
C SER A 652 -15.11 51.85 8.29
N HIS A 653 -16.20 51.79 7.51
CA HIS A 653 -16.89 53.01 7.04
C HIS A 653 -18.41 52.80 7.00
N SER A 654 -19.13 53.81 7.49
CA SER A 654 -20.59 53.84 7.55
C SER A 654 -21.18 54.51 6.32
N GLU A 655 -22.25 53.96 5.74
CA GLU A 655 -23.52 54.70 5.68
C GLU A 655 -24.76 53.82 5.43
N MET A 656 -25.88 54.27 5.98
CA MET A 656 -27.21 53.77 5.67
C MET A 656 -27.79 54.61 4.53
N HIS A 657 -28.49 53.99 3.57
CA HIS A 657 -29.86 54.45 3.25
C HIS A 657 -30.68 53.38 2.52
N LYS A 658 -32.01 53.59 2.46
CA LYS A 658 -33.02 52.60 2.04
C LYS A 658 -33.50 52.85 0.61
N GLY A 659 -33.93 51.79 -0.10
CA GLY A 659 -35.27 51.81 -0.71
C GLY A 659 -35.45 51.29 -2.15
N ASN A 660 -36.18 50.18 -2.26
CA ASN A 660 -37.22 49.86 -3.26
C ASN A 660 -36.87 49.63 -4.77
N LEU A 661 -37.24 48.41 -5.22
CA LEU A 661 -38.06 48.08 -6.41
C LEU A 661 -37.63 48.67 -7.78
N SER A 662 -37.41 47.86 -8.83
CA SER A 662 -38.43 46.99 -9.44
C SER A 662 -37.83 46.01 -10.48
N ILE A 663 -38.66 45.35 -11.31
CA ILE A 663 -38.31 44.22 -12.21
C ILE A 663 -38.74 44.53 -13.65
N GLU A 664 -37.87 44.27 -14.64
CA GLU A 664 -38.15 43.84 -16.04
C GLU A 664 -36.77 43.57 -16.69
N GLU A 665 -36.44 42.34 -17.11
CA GLU A 665 -36.77 41.64 -18.38
C GLU A 665 -35.89 41.99 -19.61
N ASN A 666 -35.13 40.97 -20.05
CA ASN A 666 -34.81 40.60 -21.45
C ASN A 666 -34.21 41.64 -22.43
N SER A 667 -32.94 41.46 -22.80
CA SER A 667 -32.55 41.00 -24.17
C SER A 667 -31.03 40.77 -24.32
N ASP A 668 -30.65 39.76 -25.11
CA ASP A 668 -29.28 39.59 -25.63
C ASP A 668 -29.07 40.46 -26.88
N LEU A 669 -27.87 41.02 -27.07
CA LEU A 669 -27.14 41.10 -28.35
C LEU A 669 -25.79 41.85 -28.22
N ASP A 670 -24.71 41.17 -28.59
CA ASP A 670 -23.44 41.76 -29.08
C ASP A 670 -23.68 42.53 -30.41
N PRO A 671 -22.79 43.45 -30.90
CA PRO A 671 -21.33 43.35 -30.75
C PRO A 671 -20.49 44.66 -30.67
N LEU A 672 -19.19 44.45 -30.41
CA LEU A 672 -18.01 45.18 -30.95
C LEU A 672 -17.72 46.64 -30.55
N ASN A 673 -16.52 46.79 -30.00
CA ASN A 673 -15.54 47.85 -30.27
C ASN A 673 -15.81 49.29 -29.77
N ASP A 674 -15.14 49.65 -28.67
CA ASP A 674 -14.16 50.74 -28.77
C ASP A 674 -12.93 50.49 -27.87
N SER A 675 -11.84 51.21 -28.13
CA SER A 675 -10.54 51.02 -27.50
C SER A 675 -9.89 52.34 -27.09
N GLN A 676 -9.57 52.51 -25.80
CA GLN A 676 -8.43 53.32 -25.32
C GLN A 676 -8.23 53.25 -23.80
N GLN A 677 -7.02 53.63 -23.37
CA GLN A 677 -6.62 53.92 -21.99
C GLN A 677 -6.71 52.78 -20.95
N GLU A 678 -5.60 52.06 -20.79
CA GLU A 678 -4.89 52.10 -19.50
C GLU A 678 -3.37 52.13 -19.78
N GLU A 679 -2.62 52.94 -19.03
CA GLU A 679 -1.19 53.21 -19.32
C GLU A 679 -0.26 52.18 -18.64
N GLY A 680 0.84 51.84 -19.29
CA GLY A 680 1.70 50.75 -18.87
C GLY A 680 2.59 51.07 -17.66
N LEU A 681 2.42 50.31 -16.57
CA LEU A 681 3.44 50.16 -15.52
C LEU A 681 4.16 48.82 -15.71
N SER A 682 5.32 48.86 -16.36
CA SER A 682 6.17 47.69 -16.60
C SER A 682 6.82 47.18 -15.31
N LEU A 683 6.50 45.95 -14.91
CA LEU A 683 7.33 45.19 -13.97
C LEU A 683 8.69 44.92 -14.62
N GLN A 684 9.76 45.46 -14.01
CA GLN A 684 11.11 45.40 -14.58
C GLN A 684 11.72 44.00 -14.45
N THR A 685 11.95 43.35 -15.59
CA THR A 685 12.80 42.16 -15.68
C THR A 685 14.27 42.56 -15.53
N PHE A 686 14.86 42.32 -14.35
CA PHE A 686 16.27 42.60 -14.09
C PHE A 686 17.18 41.45 -14.56
N ASP A 687 17.35 41.34 -15.88
CA ASP A 687 18.49 40.59 -16.45
C ASP A 687 19.76 41.43 -16.35
N SER A 688 20.55 41.20 -15.30
CA SER A 688 21.91 41.72 -15.16
C SER A 688 22.75 40.81 -14.24
N PRO A 689 23.94 40.36 -14.65
CA PRO A 689 24.86 39.65 -13.78
C PRO A 689 25.43 40.61 -12.73
N LEU A 690 24.88 40.56 -11.52
CA LEU A 690 25.27 41.49 -10.45
C LEU A 690 26.68 41.20 -9.93
N ILE A 691 27.61 42.08 -10.32
CA ILE A 691 28.81 42.38 -9.53
C ILE A 691 28.35 42.83 -8.14
N ILE A 692 28.82 42.16 -7.10
CA ILE A 692 28.58 42.56 -5.71
C ILE A 692 29.17 43.97 -5.51
N ARG A 693 28.33 44.95 -5.18
CA ARG A 693 28.80 46.26 -4.70
C ARG A 693 29.47 46.06 -3.35
N GLU A 694 30.72 46.49 -3.22
CA GLU A 694 31.58 46.16 -2.07
C GLU A 694 31.08 46.70 -0.71
N ASP A 695 30.13 47.64 -0.71
CA ASP A 695 29.59 48.33 0.48
C ASP A 695 28.28 47.74 1.06
N THR A 696 27.72 46.64 0.54
CA THR A 696 26.49 46.04 1.13
C THR A 696 26.81 45.25 2.41
N HIS A 697 26.23 45.66 3.55
CA HIS A 697 26.35 44.96 4.83
C HIS A 697 25.76 43.54 4.73
N LEU A 698 26.55 42.52 5.08
CA LEU A 698 26.16 41.10 5.02
C LEU A 698 25.97 40.54 6.43
N ILE A 699 24.79 39.98 6.70
CA ILE A 699 24.51 39.23 7.93
C ILE A 699 24.80 37.75 7.69
N SER A 700 25.61 37.16 8.58
CA SER A 700 26.10 35.79 8.51
C SER A 700 25.28 34.88 9.44
N LEU A 701 24.35 34.12 8.87
CA LEU A 701 23.60 33.09 9.58
C LEU A 701 24.35 31.76 9.53
N THR A 702 24.57 31.12 10.68
CA THR A 702 24.92 29.69 10.73
C THR A 702 23.65 28.89 10.94
N VAL A 703 23.31 28.02 9.99
CA VAL A 703 22.09 27.19 10.03
C VAL A 703 22.42 25.70 10.11
N ASP A 704 21.48 24.92 10.66
CA ASP A 704 21.43 23.45 10.61
C ASP A 704 20.44 23.03 9.51
N ASN A 705 20.91 22.17 8.60
CA ASN A 705 20.07 21.56 7.57
C ASN A 705 19.32 20.36 8.15
N VAL A 706 18.01 20.51 8.35
CA VAL A 706 17.13 19.47 8.90
C VAL A 706 16.70 18.48 7.80
N TYR A 707 16.41 17.23 8.18
CA TYR A 707 16.05 16.11 7.30
C TYR A 707 17.13 15.80 6.25
N LEU A 708 18.35 15.54 6.73
CA LEU A 708 19.43 14.97 5.92
C LEU A 708 19.33 13.45 5.87
N GLU A 709 19.94 12.90 4.83
CA GLU A 709 19.93 11.48 4.49
C GLU A 709 21.37 10.98 4.61
N HIS A 710 21.60 10.15 5.62
CA HIS A 710 22.89 9.53 5.88
C HIS A 710 22.99 8.26 5.04
N ALA A 711 23.95 8.19 4.13
CA ALA A 711 23.97 7.19 3.08
C ALA A 711 25.35 6.54 2.90
N VAL A 712 25.34 5.28 2.48
CA VAL A 712 26.55 4.50 2.18
C VAL A 712 26.35 3.83 0.82
N VAL A 713 27.32 3.99 -0.07
CA VAL A 713 27.36 3.25 -1.34
C VAL A 713 28.34 2.12 -1.22
N TYR A 714 27.87 0.90 -1.46
CA TYR A 714 28.67 -0.31 -1.60
C TYR A 714 28.72 -0.74 -3.07
N GLU A 715 29.83 -1.36 -3.47
CA GLU A 715 29.99 -2.07 -4.73
C GLU A 715 30.15 -3.55 -4.42
N TYR A 716 29.48 -4.41 -5.18
CA TYR A 716 29.66 -5.84 -5.07
C TYR A 716 29.64 -6.56 -6.41
N VAL A 717 30.23 -7.75 -6.44
CA VAL A 717 30.16 -8.65 -7.60
C VAL A 717 29.12 -9.71 -7.32
N SER A 718 28.04 -9.68 -8.10
CA SER A 718 26.98 -10.67 -8.03
C SER A 718 27.45 -12.07 -8.44
N THR A 719 26.69 -13.09 -8.06
CA THR A 719 26.92 -14.51 -8.42
C THR A 719 27.05 -14.74 -9.95
N ALA A 720 26.56 -13.82 -10.78
CA ALA A 720 26.69 -13.86 -12.24
C ALA A 720 28.01 -13.23 -12.76
N GLY A 721 28.92 -12.81 -11.88
CA GLY A 721 30.14 -12.06 -12.22
C GLY A 721 29.90 -10.59 -12.59
N ILE A 722 28.65 -10.11 -12.49
CA ILE A 722 28.27 -8.73 -12.84
C ILE A 722 28.50 -7.82 -11.62
N LYS A 723 29.20 -6.71 -11.84
CA LYS A 723 29.37 -5.63 -10.86
C LYS A 723 28.06 -4.86 -10.67
N CYS A 724 27.64 -4.74 -9.42
CA CYS A 724 26.41 -4.12 -8.95
C CYS A 724 26.73 -3.10 -7.84
N PHE A 725 25.79 -2.22 -7.52
CA PHE A 725 25.94 -1.25 -6.43
C PHE A 725 24.71 -1.24 -5.52
N VAL A 726 24.94 -0.98 -4.24
CA VAL A 726 23.90 -0.81 -3.22
C VAL A 726 24.04 0.59 -2.63
N LEU A 727 22.99 1.39 -2.68
CA LEU A 727 22.85 2.65 -1.95
C LEU A 727 21.96 2.39 -0.73
N GLU A 728 22.58 2.30 0.44
CA GLU A 728 21.89 2.28 1.73
C GLU A 728 21.69 3.71 2.22
N LYS A 729 20.51 4.05 2.75
CA LYS A 729 20.17 5.39 3.26
C LYS A 729 19.35 5.29 4.54
N ILE A 730 19.83 5.90 5.61
CA ILE A 730 19.07 6.16 6.84
C ILE A 730 18.41 7.55 6.69
N ILE A 731 17.08 7.58 6.73
CA ILE A 731 16.26 8.77 6.48
C ILE A 731 15.37 9.06 7.69
N GLU A 732 15.46 10.29 8.20
CA GLU A 732 14.53 10.80 9.21
C GLU A 732 13.14 11.02 8.57
N PRO A 733 12.04 10.48 9.12
CA PRO A 733 10.71 10.57 8.51
C PRO A 733 10.17 12.01 8.51
N LYS A 734 10.31 12.68 7.35
CA LYS A 734 9.76 14.02 7.05
C LYS A 734 8.25 14.05 7.38
N GLY A 735 7.85 14.93 8.29
CA GLY A 735 6.44 15.09 8.71
C GLY A 735 5.96 14.16 9.83
N SER A 736 6.85 13.45 10.53
CA SER A 736 6.52 12.60 11.70
C SER A 736 5.69 13.33 12.77
N PHE A 737 6.11 14.52 13.18
CA PHE A 737 5.39 15.33 14.18
C PHE A 737 4.00 15.77 13.69
N ASN A 738 3.90 16.23 12.43
CA ASN A 738 2.62 16.61 11.81
C ASN A 738 1.65 15.42 11.71
N LEU A 739 2.16 14.21 11.45
CA LEU A 739 1.34 12.99 11.45
C LEU A 739 0.82 12.67 12.86
N THR A 740 1.66 12.75 13.90
CA THR A 740 1.22 12.62 15.29
C THR A 740 0.21 13.71 15.67
N ALA A 741 0.45 14.97 15.28
CA ALA A 741 -0.48 16.08 15.53
C ALA A 741 -1.88 15.79 14.97
N LYS A 742 -1.98 15.33 13.72
CA LYS A 742 -3.25 14.95 13.09
C LYS A 742 -3.93 13.75 13.78
N ILE A 743 -3.16 12.83 14.35
CA ILE A 743 -3.69 11.71 15.15
C ILE A 743 -4.29 12.24 16.46
N LEU A 744 -3.64 13.21 17.11
CA LEU A 744 -4.18 13.89 18.30
C LEU A 744 -5.43 14.73 17.98
N GLU A 745 -5.44 15.45 16.87
CA GLU A 745 -6.63 16.17 16.37
C GLU A 745 -7.79 15.22 16.07
N ALA A 746 -7.51 14.04 15.51
CA ALA A 746 -8.52 13.01 15.26
C ALA A 746 -9.10 12.45 16.58
N PHE A 747 -8.26 12.14 17.58
CA PHE A 747 -8.73 11.73 18.90
C PHE A 747 -9.54 12.83 19.60
N ALA A 748 -9.07 14.09 19.58
CA ALA A 748 -9.80 15.23 20.12
C ALA A 748 -11.17 15.43 19.42
N THR A 749 -11.24 15.16 18.12
CA THR A 749 -12.49 15.22 17.33
C THR A 749 -13.45 14.11 17.71
N ASP A 750 -12.97 12.88 17.89
CA ASP A 750 -13.83 11.74 18.25
C ASP A 750 -14.32 11.82 19.70
N ASP A 751 -13.44 12.17 20.65
CA ASP A 751 -13.83 12.51 22.03
C ASP A 751 -14.86 13.66 22.05
N SER A 752 -14.70 14.69 21.22
CA SER A 752 -15.69 15.76 21.07
C SER A 752 -17.04 15.27 20.53
N ASN A 753 -17.05 14.26 19.66
CA ASN A 753 -18.26 13.62 19.17
C ASN A 753 -18.93 12.78 20.27
N PHE A 754 -18.14 12.01 21.02
CA PHE A 754 -18.61 11.23 22.17
C PHE A 754 -19.24 12.14 23.24
N VAL A 755 -18.53 13.19 23.68
CA VAL A 755 -19.02 14.17 24.66
C VAL A 755 -20.33 14.84 24.18
N ARG A 756 -20.45 15.16 22.89
CA ARG A 756 -21.68 15.72 22.30
C ARG A 756 -22.84 14.73 22.33
N ASN A 757 -22.58 13.46 22.02
CA ASN A 757 -23.58 12.40 22.04
C ASN A 757 -24.05 12.08 23.48
N CYS A 758 -23.14 12.02 24.46
CA CYS A 758 -23.47 11.84 25.86
C CYS A 758 -24.27 13.01 26.43
N LYS A 759 -23.87 14.27 26.15
CA LYS A 759 -24.65 15.46 26.57
C LYS A 759 -26.05 15.47 25.96
N ARG A 760 -26.20 15.03 24.70
CA ARG A 760 -27.51 14.82 24.07
C ARG A 760 -28.33 13.72 24.75
N LEU A 761 -27.71 12.58 25.10
CA LEU A 761 -28.39 11.49 25.80
C LEU A 761 -28.88 11.93 27.19
N MET A 762 -28.05 12.65 27.96
CA MET A 762 -28.44 13.23 29.25
C MET A 762 -29.57 14.27 29.12
N SER A 763 -29.61 15.05 28.03
CA SER A 763 -30.73 15.99 27.78
C SER A 763 -32.08 15.31 27.52
N LEU A 764 -32.08 13.98 27.30
CA LEU A 764 -33.27 13.15 27.05
C LEU A 764 -33.62 12.27 28.27
N SER A 765 -32.93 12.41 29.41
CA SER A 765 -33.02 11.46 30.54
C SER A 765 -34.35 11.45 31.31
N ASN A 766 -35.29 12.35 31.00
CA ASN A 766 -36.62 12.41 31.62
C ASN A 766 -37.46 11.11 31.45
N ALA A 767 -37.02 10.18 30.59
CA ALA A 767 -37.66 8.88 30.37
C ALA A 767 -36.97 7.70 31.09
N VAL A 768 -35.90 7.90 31.86
CA VAL A 768 -35.14 6.82 32.52
C VAL A 768 -35.42 6.83 34.03
N VAL A 769 -36.04 5.75 34.53
CA VAL A 769 -36.69 5.71 35.86
C VAL A 769 -35.95 4.81 36.87
N THR A 770 -34.94 4.05 36.45
CA THR A 770 -34.43 2.87 37.18
C THR A 770 -33.07 3.03 37.90
N MET A 771 -32.60 4.26 38.13
CA MET A 771 -31.51 4.57 39.07
C MET A 771 -31.74 5.93 39.75
N PRO A 772 -31.07 6.23 40.88
CA PRO A 772 -31.00 7.59 41.42
C PRO A 772 -30.41 8.54 40.37
N GLN A 773 -31.28 9.37 39.78
CA GLN A 773 -30.92 10.22 38.64
C GLN A 773 -29.80 11.22 38.94
N TYR A 774 -29.55 11.50 40.22
CA TYR A 774 -28.47 12.36 40.71
C TYR A 774 -27.09 11.68 40.59
N GLU A 775 -26.92 10.48 41.15
CA GLU A 775 -25.61 9.78 41.19
C GLU A 775 -25.11 9.42 39.80
N PHE A 776 -25.99 8.84 38.96
CA PHE A 776 -25.66 8.51 37.57
C PHE A 776 -25.20 9.75 36.79
N ARG A 777 -25.88 10.89 37.01
CA ARG A 777 -25.54 12.17 36.37
C ARG A 777 -24.23 12.74 36.87
N GLN A 778 -23.98 12.73 38.18
CA GLN A 778 -22.71 13.16 38.78
C GLN A 778 -21.53 12.34 38.24
N ILE A 779 -21.67 11.02 38.13
CA ILE A 779 -20.64 10.14 37.53
C ILE A 779 -20.43 10.47 36.04
N CYS A 780 -21.51 10.69 35.28
CA CYS A 780 -21.43 11.06 33.87
C CYS A 780 -20.75 12.43 33.67
N ASP A 781 -21.17 13.47 34.40
CA ASP A 781 -20.60 14.81 34.31
C ASP A 781 -19.10 14.79 34.70
N THR A 782 -18.71 14.02 35.72
CA THR A 782 -17.29 13.85 36.14
C THR A 782 -16.45 13.15 35.06
N LYS A 783 -16.96 12.04 34.47
CA LYS A 783 -16.28 11.37 33.35
C LYS A 783 -16.20 12.28 32.11
N LEU A 784 -17.24 13.07 31.82
CA LEU A 784 -17.28 13.99 30.68
C LEU A 784 -16.35 15.21 30.87
N GLU A 785 -16.15 15.70 32.10
CA GLU A 785 -15.16 16.73 32.40
C GLU A 785 -13.73 16.21 32.24
N SER A 786 -13.46 14.97 32.67
CA SER A 786 -12.17 14.31 32.43
C SER A 786 -11.85 14.20 30.92
N ILE A 787 -12.81 13.75 30.11
CA ILE A 787 -12.67 13.72 28.64
C ILE A 787 -12.55 15.14 28.06
N SER A 788 -13.28 16.12 28.60
CA SER A 788 -13.19 17.52 28.14
C SER A 788 -11.80 18.13 28.39
N ARG A 789 -11.15 17.79 29.50
CA ARG A 789 -9.74 18.14 29.76
C ARG A 789 -8.78 17.42 28.80
N ARG A 790 -9.01 16.13 28.53
CA ARG A 790 -8.22 15.35 27.54
C ARG A 790 -8.29 15.94 26.13
N ILE A 791 -9.45 16.39 25.68
CA ILE A 791 -9.64 17.09 24.39
C ILE A 791 -8.74 18.34 24.31
N ALA A 792 -8.72 19.16 25.37
CA ALA A 792 -7.90 20.37 25.41
C ALA A 792 -6.40 20.05 25.35
N SER A 793 -5.92 19.07 26.15
CA SER A 793 -4.52 18.64 26.09
C SER A 793 -4.13 18.03 24.74
N TYR A 794 -5.02 17.28 24.07
CA TYR A 794 -4.74 16.78 22.71
C TYR A 794 -4.61 17.92 21.68
N GLN A 795 -5.36 19.01 21.83
CA GLN A 795 -5.25 20.18 20.96
C GLN A 795 -3.95 20.95 21.22
N GLU A 796 -3.65 21.24 22.49
CA GLU A 796 -2.40 21.85 22.94
C GLU A 796 -1.17 21.07 22.45
N PHE A 797 -1.15 19.76 22.65
CA PHE A 797 -0.07 18.88 22.17
C PHE A 797 0.01 18.79 20.63
N ALA A 798 -1.11 18.89 19.90
CA ALA A 798 -1.08 18.94 18.45
C ALA A 798 -0.44 20.24 17.93
N ASP A 799 -0.75 21.38 18.55
CA ASP A 799 -0.20 22.68 18.16
C ASP A 799 1.29 22.80 18.52
N GLU A 800 1.73 22.26 19.67
CA GLU A 800 3.15 22.11 20.00
C GLU A 800 3.93 21.34 18.92
N LEU A 801 3.35 20.26 18.37
CA LEU A 801 3.99 19.42 17.36
C LEU A 801 4.09 20.08 15.98
N LYS A 802 3.07 20.83 15.56
CA LYS A 802 3.09 21.59 14.28
C LYS A 802 4.27 22.56 14.25
N MET A 803 4.47 23.31 15.34
CA MET A 803 5.55 24.29 15.46
C MET A 803 6.95 23.66 15.64
N LYS A 804 7.05 22.33 15.79
CA LYS A 804 8.30 21.64 16.12
C LYS A 804 9.12 21.27 14.88
N VAL A 805 10.37 21.72 14.87
CA VAL A 805 11.33 21.51 13.76
C VAL A 805 12.60 20.80 14.21
N SER A 806 12.99 20.96 15.48
CA SER A 806 14.13 20.27 16.09
C SER A 806 13.78 19.74 17.49
N PRO A 807 14.30 18.56 17.91
CA PRO A 807 14.99 17.58 17.06
C PRO A 807 14.03 17.05 15.97
N SER A 808 14.58 16.61 14.84
CA SER A 808 13.87 16.06 13.67
C SER A 808 13.10 14.76 13.95
N PHE A 809 13.46 14.05 15.02
CA PHE A 809 12.81 12.86 15.54
C PHE A 809 12.83 12.84 17.08
N LYS A 810 11.92 12.09 17.71
CA LYS A 810 11.92 11.90 19.17
C LYS A 810 13.11 11.02 19.59
N ARG A 811 14.04 11.58 20.36
CA ARG A 811 15.11 10.80 21.01
C ARG A 811 14.58 10.05 22.23
N ALA A 812 15.18 8.90 22.56
CA ALA A 812 14.88 8.20 23.80
C ALA A 812 15.30 9.02 25.04
N THR A 813 14.38 9.20 25.98
CA THR A 813 14.60 9.91 27.25
C THR A 813 14.71 8.92 28.41
N THR A 814 15.69 9.14 29.30
CA THR A 814 15.90 8.35 30.52
C THR A 814 15.16 8.91 31.72
N GLU A 815 14.90 10.21 31.75
CA GLU A 815 14.29 10.94 32.86
C GLU A 815 12.76 10.83 32.86
N LEU A 816 12.16 10.73 34.04
CA LEU A 816 10.70 10.80 34.23
C LEU A 816 10.25 12.26 34.08
N HIS A 817 9.21 12.48 33.28
CA HIS A 817 8.68 13.81 32.96
C HIS A 817 7.14 13.83 33.06
N PRO A 818 6.50 15.01 33.16
CA PRO A 818 5.07 15.12 32.91
C PRO A 818 4.76 14.72 31.45
N LEU A 819 3.52 14.29 31.21
CA LEU A 819 3.04 13.98 29.85
C LEU A 819 3.21 15.19 28.94
N CYS A 820 3.93 15.00 27.83
CA CYS A 820 4.17 16.04 26.83
C CYS A 820 3.77 15.59 25.42
N SER A 821 3.70 16.54 24.48
CA SER A 821 3.40 16.27 23.08
C SER A 821 4.35 15.28 22.41
N MET A 822 5.61 15.22 22.85
CA MET A 822 6.60 14.27 22.33
C MET A 822 6.26 12.82 22.70
N ASP A 823 5.47 12.55 23.73
CA ASP A 823 5.21 11.16 24.15
C ASP A 823 4.49 10.35 23.09
N PHE A 824 3.58 10.98 22.36
CA PHE A 824 2.83 10.43 21.23
C PHE A 824 3.66 10.26 19.93
N CYS A 825 4.92 10.70 19.92
CA CYS A 825 5.82 10.57 18.77
C CYS A 825 6.62 9.26 18.83
N PRO A 826 6.93 8.63 17.67
CA PRO A 826 7.67 7.37 17.65
C PRO A 826 9.16 7.59 17.98
N THR A 827 9.63 6.95 19.05
CA THR A 827 11.01 7.07 19.57
C THR A 827 12.03 6.47 18.59
N ASN A 828 13.11 7.21 18.31
CA ASN A 828 14.21 6.84 17.40
C ASN A 828 13.75 6.30 16.04
N CYS A 829 12.65 6.83 15.49
CA CYS A 829 12.07 6.38 14.22
C CYS A 829 12.89 6.83 13.01
N HIS A 830 13.38 5.88 12.22
CA HIS A 830 14.16 6.08 10.99
C HIS A 830 13.69 5.11 9.90
N ILE A 831 13.77 5.55 8.64
CA ILE A 831 13.48 4.72 7.47
C ILE A 831 14.80 4.37 6.80
N ASN A 832 15.15 3.09 6.78
CA ASN A 832 16.32 2.59 6.06
C ASN A 832 15.88 2.16 4.66
N LEU A 833 16.39 2.82 3.62
CA LEU A 833 16.18 2.45 2.23
C LEU A 833 17.43 1.78 1.67
N MET A 834 17.27 0.59 1.07
CA MET A 834 18.32 -0.10 0.33
C MET A 834 17.96 -0.13 -1.15
N GLU A 835 18.68 0.66 -1.95
CA GLU A 835 18.50 0.80 -3.40
C GLU A 835 19.61 0.03 -4.12
N VAL A 836 19.26 -1.12 -4.71
CA VAL A 836 20.20 -1.99 -5.43
C VAL A 836 20.09 -1.74 -6.93
N SER A 837 21.22 -1.43 -7.55
CA SER A 837 21.34 -1.17 -9.00
C SER A 837 22.26 -2.20 -9.68
N TYR A 838 21.84 -2.70 -10.84
CA TYR A 838 22.60 -3.68 -11.62
C TYR A 838 22.41 -3.52 -13.14
N PRO A 839 23.47 -3.62 -13.96
CA PRO A 839 23.39 -3.42 -15.40
C PRO A 839 22.76 -4.63 -16.13
N LYS A 840 21.86 -4.35 -17.08
CA LYS A 840 21.13 -5.36 -17.90
C LYS A 840 21.96 -5.75 -19.12
N ASN A 841 23.10 -6.40 -18.87
CA ASN A 841 24.01 -6.89 -19.90
C ASN A 841 23.29 -7.78 -20.93
N THR A 842 23.66 -7.67 -22.20
CA THR A 842 23.03 -8.45 -23.29
C THR A 842 23.38 -9.94 -23.28
N THR A 843 24.47 -10.32 -22.62
CA THR A 843 24.99 -11.70 -22.57
C THR A 843 24.48 -12.53 -21.38
N SER A 844 23.84 -11.92 -20.38
CA SER A 844 23.20 -12.63 -19.25
C SER A 844 21.75 -13.04 -19.54
N THR A 845 21.36 -13.12 -20.81
CA THR A 845 20.01 -13.53 -21.27
C THR A 845 19.70 -15.03 -21.09
N GLY A 846 20.60 -15.80 -20.49
CA GLY A 846 20.32 -17.15 -19.98
C GLY A 846 20.23 -17.16 -18.45
N ARG A 847 19.14 -17.71 -17.90
CA ARG A 847 18.85 -17.89 -16.45
C ARG A 847 18.41 -16.65 -15.66
N SER A 848 17.97 -15.58 -16.32
CA SER A 848 17.09 -14.57 -15.71
C SER A 848 16.10 -14.09 -16.77
N PHE A 849 14.94 -14.75 -16.85
CA PHE A 849 14.05 -14.67 -18.01
C PHE A 849 13.24 -13.36 -18.11
N SER A 850 13.91 -12.31 -18.59
CA SER A 850 13.26 -11.17 -19.24
C SER A 850 13.37 -11.30 -20.76
N ILE A 851 12.51 -12.14 -21.35
CA ILE A 851 12.45 -12.33 -22.82
C ILE A 851 11.89 -11.05 -23.45
N ARG A 852 12.76 -10.29 -24.14
CA ARG A 852 12.37 -9.19 -25.02
C ARG A 852 11.94 -9.74 -26.38
N ILE A 853 10.74 -9.43 -26.86
CA ILE A 853 10.36 -9.59 -28.29
C ILE A 853 9.56 -8.36 -28.75
N GLY A 854 10.14 -7.59 -29.67
CA GLY A 854 9.48 -6.46 -30.36
C GLY A 854 9.25 -5.23 -29.47
N ARG A 855 9.72 -4.03 -29.80
CA ARG A 855 10.09 -3.48 -31.12
C ARG A 855 11.44 -2.76 -31.08
N LYS A 856 12.08 -2.61 -32.24
CA LYS A 856 13.12 -1.58 -32.44
C LYS A 856 12.46 -0.19 -32.25
N PRO A 857 13.07 0.76 -31.52
CA PRO A 857 12.56 2.12 -31.48
C PRO A 857 12.69 2.76 -32.87
N SER A 858 11.59 3.29 -33.40
CA SER A 858 11.61 4.14 -34.59
C SER A 858 12.13 5.52 -34.20
N ILE A 859 13.45 5.73 -34.30
CA ILE A 859 14.08 7.03 -34.15
C ILE A 859 13.60 7.93 -35.30
N ILE A 860 12.75 8.91 -34.97
CA ILE A 860 12.35 10.02 -35.84
C ILE A 860 12.29 11.27 -34.94
N GLY A 861 13.31 12.12 -34.88
CA GLY A 861 14.64 11.93 -35.46
C GLY A 861 15.67 12.85 -34.79
N LEU A 862 16.82 12.29 -34.44
CA LEU A 862 18.05 12.97 -34.01
C LEU A 862 19.23 12.18 -34.57
N ASP A 863 20.40 12.82 -34.71
CA ASP A 863 21.55 12.23 -35.41
C ASP A 863 22.15 10.99 -34.72
N PRO A 864 22.77 10.05 -35.47
CA PRO A 864 23.23 8.77 -34.92
C PRO A 864 24.41 8.81 -33.94
N GLU A 865 24.95 9.99 -33.58
CA GLU A 865 26.17 10.11 -32.77
C GLU A 865 25.94 10.16 -31.24
N GLN A 866 24.70 10.24 -30.76
CA GLN A 866 24.41 10.22 -29.31
C GLN A 866 24.39 8.79 -28.74
N GLY A 867 25.16 8.59 -27.67
CA GLY A 867 25.63 7.28 -27.22
C GLY A 867 24.56 6.32 -26.66
N SER A 868 24.83 5.02 -26.78
CA SER A 868 23.94 3.97 -26.28
C SER A 868 23.96 3.88 -24.74
N LEU A 869 22.95 4.47 -24.09
CA LEU A 869 22.78 4.41 -22.64
C LEU A 869 22.69 2.97 -22.13
N ASN A 870 23.58 2.59 -21.22
CA ASN A 870 23.61 1.24 -20.62
C ASN A 870 22.37 1.02 -19.74
N PRO A 871 21.45 0.10 -20.10
CA PRO A 871 20.19 -0.05 -19.38
C PRO A 871 20.44 -0.72 -18.02
N VAL A 872 20.12 -0.03 -16.93
CA VAL A 872 20.25 -0.55 -15.56
C VAL A 872 18.88 -0.98 -15.02
N SER A 873 18.88 -1.86 -14.03
CA SER A 873 17.72 -2.24 -13.21
C SER A 873 17.89 -1.71 -11.80
N TYR A 874 16.79 -1.33 -11.18
CA TYR A 874 16.75 -0.82 -9.81
C TYR A 874 15.72 -1.61 -9.00
N THR A 875 16.02 -1.88 -7.73
CA THR A 875 15.05 -2.34 -6.73
C THR A 875 15.27 -1.55 -5.45
N GLN A 876 14.18 -1.15 -4.81
CA GLN A 876 14.19 -0.38 -3.56
C GLN A 876 13.52 -1.22 -2.47
N HIS A 877 14.23 -1.41 -1.36
CA HIS A 877 13.73 -2.09 -0.17
C HIS A 877 13.66 -1.08 0.98
N CYS A 878 12.63 -1.20 1.83
CA CYS A 878 12.35 -0.25 2.90
C CYS A 878 12.20 -1.01 4.22
N ILE A 879 12.97 -0.61 5.24
CA ILE A 879 12.98 -1.21 6.57
C ILE A 879 12.90 -0.08 7.59
N THR A 880 11.80 0.03 8.35
CA THR A 880 11.64 1.06 9.38
C THR A 880 12.27 0.59 10.69
N THR A 881 13.26 1.32 11.20
CA THR A 881 13.77 1.16 12.56
C THR A 881 13.03 2.09 13.50
N MET A 882 12.53 1.57 14.62
CA MET A 882 11.83 2.35 15.65
C MET A 882 12.07 1.67 17.00
N ALA A 883 12.29 2.45 18.07
CA ALA A 883 12.30 1.89 19.42
C ALA A 883 10.87 1.54 19.87
N ALA A 884 10.74 0.54 20.74
CA ALA A 884 9.43 0.08 21.22
C ALA A 884 8.61 1.25 21.81
N PRO A 885 7.31 1.38 21.48
CA PRO A 885 6.44 2.40 22.08
C PRO A 885 6.43 2.26 23.61
N SER A 886 6.82 3.31 24.32
CA SER A 886 7.06 3.26 25.76
C SER A 886 6.50 4.49 26.47
N TRP A 887 5.76 4.27 27.55
CA TRP A 887 5.27 5.33 28.44
C TRP A 887 6.17 5.45 29.68
N ARG A 888 6.60 6.68 30.02
CA ARG A 888 7.51 6.97 31.15
C ARG A 888 7.14 8.26 31.90
N CYS A 889 5.85 8.59 31.95
CA CYS A 889 5.36 9.76 32.66
C CYS A 889 5.18 9.48 34.16
N LEU A 890 5.25 10.52 34.98
CA LEU A 890 4.80 10.47 36.38
C LEU A 890 3.27 10.32 36.43
N THR A 891 2.76 9.42 37.27
CA THR A 891 1.32 9.33 37.59
C THR A 891 0.94 10.46 38.54
N PRO A 892 -0.06 11.30 38.21
CA PRO A 892 -0.61 12.24 39.18
C PRO A 892 -1.35 11.47 40.28
N GLU A 893 -0.89 11.55 41.52
CA GLU A 893 -1.69 11.10 42.66
C GLU A 893 -2.95 11.98 42.78
N SER A 894 -4.05 11.38 43.24
CA SER A 894 -5.33 12.06 43.39
C SER A 894 -5.26 13.16 44.45
N GLY A 895 -5.34 14.41 44.01
CA GLY A 895 -5.29 15.57 44.89
C GLY A 895 -6.58 15.75 45.71
N ASP A 896 -6.62 15.17 46.90
CA ASP A 896 -7.56 15.50 47.98
C ASP A 896 -6.80 15.79 49.28
N LEU A 897 -6.36 17.04 49.45
CA LEU A 897 -5.76 17.54 50.69
C LEU A 897 -6.83 18.17 51.60
N SER A 898 -7.60 17.33 52.28
CA SER A 898 -8.53 17.76 53.34
C SER A 898 -7.85 17.75 54.73
N PRO A 899 -7.59 18.89 55.37
CA PRO A 899 -6.89 18.92 56.65
C PRO A 899 -7.85 18.67 57.84
N HIS A 900 -7.86 17.45 58.39
CA HIS A 900 -8.01 17.10 59.82
C HIS A 900 -8.49 15.64 60.01
N GLY A 901 -7.88 14.88 60.93
CA GLY A 901 -8.61 13.89 61.74
C GLY A 901 -8.25 12.39 61.64
N GLN A 902 -7.31 11.97 62.49
CA GLN A 902 -7.25 10.64 63.17
C GLN A 902 -6.89 9.35 62.38
N TYR A 903 -6.49 8.35 63.16
CA TYR A 903 -5.94 7.04 62.78
C TYR A 903 -6.98 5.92 62.93
N ASP A 904 -6.95 4.95 62.02
CA ASP A 904 -6.78 3.49 62.25
C ASP A 904 -7.10 2.75 60.93
N GLY A 905 -6.55 1.57 60.61
CA GLY A 905 -5.61 0.70 61.33
C GLY A 905 -5.88 -0.77 60.99
N TYR A 906 -4.83 -1.55 60.66
CA TYR A 906 -4.88 -2.94 60.15
C TYR A 906 -5.44 -3.12 58.72
N TYR A 907 -4.99 -4.07 57.88
CA TYR A 907 -4.06 -5.20 58.07
C TYR A 907 -3.05 -5.30 56.90
N GLY A 908 -1.89 -5.93 57.16
CA GLY A 908 -1.22 -6.80 56.18
C GLY A 908 -0.32 -6.15 55.12
N GLN A 909 0.89 -5.77 55.51
CA GLN A 909 2.01 -5.60 54.57
C GLN A 909 2.87 -6.86 54.62
N GLU A 910 3.09 -7.55 53.48
CA GLU A 910 4.25 -8.44 53.29
C GLU A 910 4.47 -8.79 51.80
N ASN A 911 5.71 -9.15 51.46
CA ASN A 911 6.17 -9.73 50.18
C ASN A 911 5.95 -8.93 48.88
N GLY A 912 6.71 -7.85 48.77
CA GLY A 912 7.78 -7.75 47.76
C GLY A 912 7.50 -8.27 46.35
N GLY A 913 6.84 -7.44 45.52
CA GLY A 913 6.73 -7.67 44.09
C GLY A 913 6.08 -6.47 43.39
N THR A 914 6.86 -5.49 42.94
CA THR A 914 6.34 -4.40 42.09
C THR A 914 6.12 -4.95 40.69
N ALA A 915 4.96 -5.55 40.48
CA ALA A 915 4.52 -6.10 39.20
C ALA A 915 4.66 -5.04 38.09
N GLN A 916 5.62 -5.26 37.18
CA GLN A 916 5.94 -4.32 36.10
C GLN A 916 5.00 -4.52 34.90
N GLU A 917 3.70 -4.61 35.16
CA GLU A 917 2.69 -4.92 34.15
C GLU A 917 2.36 -3.70 33.27
N ASP A 918 2.15 -3.97 31.98
CA ASP A 918 1.53 -3.11 30.97
C ASP A 918 2.01 -1.64 30.84
N ARG A 919 3.33 -1.44 30.67
CA ARG A 919 3.88 -0.18 30.11
C ARG A 919 3.63 -0.03 28.61
N GLY A 920 2.38 0.24 28.23
CA GLY A 920 1.98 0.63 26.88
C GLY A 920 0.86 1.68 26.88
N LEU A 921 0.20 1.89 25.74
CA LEU A 921 -1.01 2.74 25.65
C LEU A 921 -2.24 2.14 26.37
N ALA A 922 -2.08 1.01 27.06
CA ALA A 922 -3.14 0.31 27.80
C ALA A 922 -3.88 1.21 28.80
N PHE A 923 -3.21 2.19 29.41
CA PHE A 923 -3.84 3.12 30.35
C PHE A 923 -4.93 4.03 29.72
N LEU A 924 -4.92 4.24 28.39
CA LEU A 924 -5.97 4.99 27.69
C LEU A 924 -7.30 4.20 27.61
N LEU A 925 -7.23 2.88 27.77
CA LEU A 925 -8.36 1.95 27.72
C LEU A 925 -8.20 0.94 28.86
N LYS A 926 -8.64 1.32 30.07
CA LYS A 926 -8.79 0.38 31.19
C LYS A 926 -9.50 -0.88 30.72
N GLN A 927 -9.17 -2.02 31.33
CA GLN A 927 -9.88 -3.28 31.10
C GLN A 927 -11.40 -3.09 31.29
N GLU A 928 -11.79 -2.40 32.38
CA GLU A 928 -13.15 -1.92 32.66
C GLU A 928 -13.78 -1.19 31.46
N ASP A 929 -13.12 -0.16 30.92
CA ASP A 929 -13.69 0.69 29.87
C ASP A 929 -13.80 -0.07 28.51
N ARG A 930 -12.95 -1.08 28.25
CA ARG A 930 -13.10 -1.97 27.07
C ARG A 930 -14.30 -2.90 27.22
N GLU A 931 -14.42 -3.57 28.36
CA GLU A 931 -15.53 -4.48 28.65
C GLU A 931 -16.88 -3.73 28.68
N ILE A 932 -16.88 -2.49 29.18
CA ILE A 932 -18.01 -1.56 29.11
C ILE A 932 -18.29 -1.12 27.66
N GLN A 933 -17.26 -0.82 26.85
CA GLN A 933 -17.44 -0.46 25.44
C GLN A 933 -18.04 -1.61 24.63
N ASP A 934 -17.53 -2.83 24.75
CA ASP A 934 -18.09 -4.02 24.09
C ASP A 934 -19.50 -4.34 24.59
N SER A 935 -19.77 -4.16 25.89
CA SER A 935 -21.12 -4.31 26.45
C SER A 935 -22.10 -3.28 25.86
N TYR A 936 -21.70 -2.01 25.73
CA TYR A 936 -22.51 -0.98 25.08
C TYR A 936 -22.66 -1.22 23.57
N LEU A 937 -21.63 -1.74 22.89
CA LEU A 937 -21.71 -2.08 21.46
C LEU A 937 -22.65 -3.26 21.22
N GLN A 938 -22.60 -4.30 22.05
CA GLN A 938 -23.58 -5.39 22.04
C GLN A 938 -24.99 -4.89 22.35
N LEU A 939 -25.16 -3.99 23.32
CA LEU A 939 -26.46 -3.41 23.67
C LEU A 939 -27.02 -2.57 22.51
N PHE A 940 -26.19 -1.77 21.84
CA PHE A 940 -26.55 -0.98 20.66
C PHE A 940 -26.98 -1.88 19.50
N ASN A 941 -26.22 -2.94 19.21
CA ASN A 941 -26.57 -3.92 18.18
C ASN A 941 -27.89 -4.65 18.49
N LYS A 942 -28.13 -5.01 19.76
CA LYS A 942 -29.43 -5.57 20.20
C LYS A 942 -30.57 -4.57 20.05
N LEU A 943 -30.34 -3.28 20.32
CA LEU A 943 -31.32 -2.21 20.12
C LEU A 943 -31.68 -2.00 18.63
N ASP A 944 -30.68 -2.00 17.74
CA ASP A 944 -30.91 -1.84 16.29
C ASP A 944 -31.65 -3.06 15.70
N VAL A 945 -31.36 -4.28 16.17
CA VAL A 945 -32.16 -5.47 15.84
C VAL A 945 -33.61 -5.32 16.31
N ALA A 946 -33.84 -4.96 17.58
CA ALA A 946 -35.20 -4.73 18.10
C ALA A 946 -35.95 -3.62 17.33
N VAL A 947 -35.27 -2.54 16.93
CA VAL A 947 -35.85 -1.47 16.10
C VAL A 947 -36.18 -1.95 14.69
N LYS A 948 -35.44 -2.90 14.13
CA LYS A 948 -35.77 -3.55 12.84
C LYS A 948 -36.98 -4.48 12.98
N GLU A 949 -37.05 -5.27 14.06
CA GLU A 949 -38.21 -6.11 14.37
C GLU A 949 -39.48 -5.30 14.59
N VAL A 950 -39.43 -4.21 15.37
CA VAL A 950 -40.58 -3.29 15.55
C VAL A 950 -41.05 -2.71 14.22
N LYS A 951 -40.14 -2.32 13.31
CA LYS A 951 -40.51 -1.87 11.95
C LYS A 951 -41.18 -3.00 11.14
N GLN A 952 -40.73 -4.24 11.29
CA GLN A 952 -41.33 -5.41 10.65
C GLN A 952 -42.73 -5.73 11.21
N TYR A 953 -42.94 -5.63 12.53
CA TYR A 953 -44.27 -5.78 13.13
C TYR A 953 -45.22 -4.65 12.71
N VAL A 954 -44.76 -3.40 12.63
CA VAL A 954 -45.55 -2.29 12.07
C VAL A 954 -45.96 -2.57 10.62
N LEU A 955 -45.06 -3.09 9.78
CA LEU A 955 -45.38 -3.53 8.41
C LEU A 955 -46.40 -4.67 8.37
N GLN A 956 -46.31 -5.64 9.28
CA GLN A 956 -47.28 -6.75 9.37
C GLN A 956 -48.67 -6.26 9.81
N ILE A 957 -48.74 -5.38 10.82
CA ILE A 957 -49.99 -4.72 11.26
C ILE A 957 -50.59 -3.92 10.10
N HIS A 958 -49.78 -3.15 9.37
CA HIS A 958 -50.25 -2.34 8.25
C HIS A 958 -50.80 -3.20 7.09
N LYS A 959 -50.25 -4.41 6.88
CA LYS A 959 -50.78 -5.41 5.93
C LYS A 959 -52.06 -6.08 6.44
N LEU A 960 -52.16 -6.38 7.73
CA LEU A 960 -53.36 -6.95 8.33
C LEU A 960 -54.54 -5.97 8.21
N LEU A 961 -54.29 -4.68 8.50
CA LEU A 961 -55.28 -3.61 8.36
C LEU A 961 -55.76 -3.43 6.91
N SER A 962 -54.88 -3.55 5.89
CA SER A 962 -55.33 -3.51 4.49
C SER A 962 -56.22 -4.69 4.12
N THR A 963 -55.99 -5.87 4.71
CA THR A 963 -56.81 -7.08 4.44
C THR A 963 -58.21 -6.99 5.05
N ILE A 964 -58.41 -6.11 6.05
CA ILE A 964 -59.68 -5.93 6.78
C ILE A 964 -60.52 -4.78 6.17
N THR A 965 -59.96 -3.95 5.28
CA THR A 965 -60.58 -2.68 4.86
C THR A 965 -61.04 -2.61 3.40
N GLU A 966 -60.87 -3.67 2.59
CA GLU A 966 -61.42 -3.75 1.23
C GLU A 966 -62.67 -4.68 1.18
N PRO A 967 -63.81 -4.25 0.59
CA PRO A 967 -65.05 -5.03 0.57
C PRO A 967 -65.10 -6.07 -0.55
N THR A 968 -65.74 -7.21 -0.27
CA THR A 968 -65.94 -8.34 -1.19
C THR A 968 -67.21 -8.22 -2.05
N GLY A 969 -67.15 -8.76 -3.28
CA GLY A 969 -68.29 -9.07 -4.15
C GLY A 969 -67.86 -9.16 -5.64
N ASP A 970 -68.34 -10.07 -6.47
CA ASP A 970 -69.19 -11.25 -6.19
C ASP A 970 -68.88 -12.44 -7.12
N GLU A 971 -69.38 -13.59 -6.68
CA GLU A 971 -69.17 -14.98 -7.10
C GLU A 971 -69.57 -15.36 -8.55
N LEU A 972 -69.03 -16.50 -9.04
CA LEU A 972 -69.77 -17.75 -9.39
C LEU A 972 -69.03 -18.60 -10.45
N CYS A 973 -69.14 -19.94 -10.53
CA CYS A 973 -68.95 -21.01 -9.52
C CYS A 973 -68.86 -22.38 -10.26
N GLU A 974 -67.90 -23.26 -9.94
CA GLU A 974 -68.06 -24.75 -9.82
C GLU A 974 -66.70 -25.49 -9.61
N PRO A 975 -66.54 -26.33 -8.55
CA PRO A 975 -65.40 -27.25 -8.29
C PRO A 975 -65.84 -28.75 -8.54
N PRO A 976 -65.14 -29.87 -8.19
CA PRO A 976 -64.14 -30.19 -7.12
C PRO A 976 -62.80 -30.78 -7.66
N SER A 977 -61.80 -31.27 -6.90
CA SER A 977 -61.57 -31.63 -5.46
C SER A 977 -60.10 -31.33 -5.09
N THR A 978 -59.65 -30.82 -3.92
CA THR A 978 -59.82 -31.21 -2.48
C THR A 978 -59.12 -32.54 -2.08
N GLU A 979 -58.46 -32.74 -0.92
CA GLU A 979 -58.14 -31.99 0.35
C GLU A 979 -57.04 -32.80 1.13
N GLU A 980 -56.21 -32.35 2.09
CA GLU A 980 -55.69 -30.99 2.44
C GLU A 980 -54.34 -30.97 3.25
N ILE A 981 -54.32 -31.10 4.60
CA ILE A 981 -53.22 -30.69 5.54
C ILE A 981 -52.51 -31.87 6.28
N PRO A 982 -51.35 -31.69 6.97
CA PRO A 982 -51.24 -31.10 8.34
C PRO A 982 -49.93 -30.30 8.62
N SER A 983 -49.66 -29.67 9.79
CA SER A 983 -50.43 -28.92 10.81
C SER A 983 -49.43 -28.27 11.83
N THR A 984 -49.89 -27.50 12.85
CA THR A 984 -49.07 -27.05 14.00
C THR A 984 -49.86 -27.01 15.32
N SER A 985 -49.36 -27.62 16.40
CA SER A 985 -49.85 -27.39 17.78
C SER A 985 -48.93 -27.96 18.86
N LEU A 986 -48.82 -27.27 20.01
CA LEU A 986 -48.36 -27.80 21.30
C LEU A 986 -49.58 -28.14 22.18
N VAL A 987 -49.47 -29.16 23.04
CA VAL A 987 -50.02 -29.32 24.42
C VAL A 987 -49.75 -30.77 24.88
N ALA A 988 -49.82 -31.06 26.18
CA ALA A 988 -49.17 -32.20 26.85
C ALA A 988 -50.14 -33.27 27.38
N ASP A 989 -49.62 -34.09 28.31
CA ASP A 989 -50.28 -35.05 29.23
C ASP A 989 -50.63 -36.44 28.65
N GLU A 990 -50.40 -37.58 29.34
CA GLU A 990 -49.60 -37.82 30.57
C GLU A 990 -49.19 -39.31 30.71
N SER A 991 -48.44 -39.63 31.79
CA SER A 991 -48.25 -40.95 32.44
C SER A 991 -47.34 -42.03 31.78
N ASP A 992 -46.70 -42.94 32.53
CA ASP A 992 -45.95 -42.83 33.81
C ASP A 992 -45.10 -44.13 34.04
N ILE A 993 -44.23 -44.16 35.07
CA ILE A 993 -43.68 -45.36 35.79
C ILE A 993 -42.68 -46.25 34.97
N ASP A 994 -41.47 -46.62 35.43
CA ASP A 994 -40.86 -46.54 36.78
C ASP A 994 -39.30 -46.48 36.81
N LYS A 995 -38.77 -45.86 37.88
CA LYS A 995 -37.47 -46.05 38.61
C LYS A 995 -36.15 -46.41 37.88
N ALA A 996 -35.12 -45.54 38.06
CA ALA A 996 -33.89 -45.85 38.84
C ALA A 996 -32.94 -44.63 39.07
N GLU A 997 -33.36 -43.72 39.96
CA GLU A 997 -32.61 -42.86 40.92
C GLU A 997 -31.07 -42.57 40.90
N HIS A 998 -30.75 -41.38 41.48
CA HIS A 998 -29.52 -40.94 42.19
C HIS A 998 -28.21 -40.63 41.41
N GLY A 999 -27.66 -39.40 41.59
CA GLY A 999 -26.28 -39.08 41.18
C GLY A 999 -25.81 -37.61 41.05
N ILE A 1000 -25.88 -36.77 42.10
CA ILE A 1000 -25.25 -35.42 42.07
C ILE A 1000 -23.73 -35.51 42.28
N LYS A 1001 -22.92 -34.83 41.44
CA LYS A 1001 -21.62 -34.25 41.86
C LYS A 1001 -21.04 -33.21 40.88
N LYS A 1002 -20.81 -31.99 41.39
CA LYS A 1002 -19.72 -31.12 40.92
C LYS A 1002 -18.43 -31.60 41.59
N VAL A 1003 -17.29 -31.58 40.88
CA VAL A 1003 -15.95 -31.51 41.48
C VAL A 1003 -15.08 -30.60 40.62
N CYS A 1004 -14.29 -29.74 41.26
CA CYS A 1004 -13.29 -28.90 40.60
C CYS A 1004 -12.08 -28.78 41.53
N PHE A 1005 -10.90 -29.13 41.04
CA PHE A 1005 -9.59 -28.79 41.60
C PHE A 1005 -8.67 -28.56 40.39
N LYS A 1006 -8.11 -27.36 40.22
CA LYS A 1006 -6.98 -26.76 40.97
C LYS A 1006 -5.66 -27.48 40.65
N VAL A 1007 -4.82 -26.81 39.87
CA VAL A 1007 -3.38 -27.10 39.75
C VAL A 1007 -2.66 -26.26 40.82
N SER A 1008 -1.61 -26.80 41.41
CA SER A 1008 -0.87 -26.18 42.50
C SER A 1008 0.11 -25.10 42.01
N GLU A 1009 0.39 -24.15 42.89
CA GLU A 1009 1.65 -23.39 42.91
C GLU A 1009 2.79 -24.28 43.47
N GLU A 1010 3.97 -23.69 43.70
CA GLU A 1010 5.15 -24.30 44.34
C GLU A 1010 5.91 -25.34 43.50
N ASP A 1011 6.76 -24.83 42.61
CA ASP A 1011 8.20 -25.17 42.61
C ASP A 1011 8.98 -23.89 42.28
N GLN A 1012 9.46 -23.18 43.32
CA GLN A 1012 10.31 -22.00 43.18
C GLN A 1012 11.78 -22.39 43.40
N GLU A 1013 12.64 -22.15 42.40
CA GLU A 1013 14.04 -21.81 42.65
C GLU A 1013 14.38 -20.52 41.89
N ASP A 1014 14.20 -19.39 42.59
CA ASP A 1014 14.68 -18.08 42.16
C ASP A 1014 16.20 -17.96 42.44
N SER A 1015 16.94 -17.44 41.46
CA SER A 1015 18.30 -16.94 41.66
C SER A 1015 18.61 -15.78 40.69
N GLY A 1016 17.70 -14.82 40.61
CA GLY A 1016 17.94 -13.56 39.89
C GLY A 1016 19.23 -12.86 40.34
N HIS A 1017 20.02 -12.39 39.38
CA HIS A 1017 21.15 -11.47 39.59
C HIS A 1017 21.17 -10.43 38.46
N ASP A 1018 20.80 -9.20 38.80
CA ASP A 1018 21.13 -8.03 37.98
C ASP A 1018 22.65 -7.80 37.99
N THR A 1019 23.27 -7.60 36.82
CA THR A 1019 24.30 -6.54 36.63
C THR A 1019 24.68 -6.31 35.18
N ILE A 1020 24.29 -5.13 34.67
CA ILE A 1020 25.10 -4.19 33.87
C ILE A 1020 26.32 -4.77 33.12
N SER A 1021 26.28 -4.78 31.79
CA SER A 1021 27.35 -4.16 30.97
C SER A 1021 26.94 -3.95 29.50
N PHE A 1022 27.63 -3.03 28.84
CA PHE A 1022 27.50 -2.71 27.40
C PHE A 1022 28.30 -3.70 26.54
N ARG A 1023 28.13 -3.57 25.21
CA ARG A 1023 28.90 -4.18 24.10
C ARG A 1023 28.50 -5.60 23.71
N ASP A 1024 28.54 -5.98 22.43
CA ASP A 1024 28.62 -5.16 21.20
C ASP A 1024 27.68 -5.79 20.15
N SER A 1025 27.11 -4.98 19.28
CA SER A 1025 26.34 -5.45 18.12
C SER A 1025 26.53 -4.46 16.97
N TYR A 1026 27.16 -4.96 15.91
CA TYR A 1026 27.33 -4.34 14.60
C TYR A 1026 26.60 -5.20 13.56
#